data_AF-A0A8T5N9U0-F1
#
_entry.id   AF-A0A8T5N9U0-F1
#
_cell.length_a   1.000
_cell.length_b   1.000
_cell.length_c   1.000
_cell.angle_alpha   90.00
_cell.angle_beta   90.00
_cell.angle_gamma   90.00
#
_symmetry.space_group_name_H-M   'P 1'
#
loop_
_entity.id
_entity.type
_entity.pdbx_description
1 polymer ?
#
loop_
_entity_poly.entity_id
_entity_poly.type
_entity_poly.pdbx_seq_one_letter_code
_entity_poly.pdbx_strand_id
1 'polypeptide(L)'
;MVILETAFAGMKKTILFLAGISIMFVLFSGCIQENVLSEESGDESGNYTIYNYSTPGFEIDKEQASEVWEKVRFSDDAKFVTREKNFSVTVFVQRYAKGADDNLIYGSSTAEWIVVVSSIPDEAEDVKIAIFRLEYQTFGFKRSYYFSYPKVKEPTLQQSIAVMEEEMKKEPAMFQSINENAVVLNDGNFIFSYHSSNYGGERLLFSWDRDPIQHNGINGFLYSVGFNAITKFEKFDNNGTINAFSMAKSASLRLNDEKTRVYLELNDGSNAELIARMENDNLNIYGTTADTGATIIFNKYSGKTIFYATKAVFTEQTERINELSGKLIVPGEEVNGTTLLPGIETRFESLSSPAYRGTSTVAKLSFAANNNPPNGSEIKVDYKTEGLHADGSPQSANDGFSIIPEKKKLIFPGSEGQQIEYSNLTIKTSPKAAEGDYLITITSRYRGLVAGRIVLSFKIGKGGKKSGGKSMTEGSWNIGYSADNPLPLNMTEKEEMMTIALADPELKGRRYELKGVTSEFLDLENYSGFFAVVTVDVGDPDYTGEIIRYIVDREEKKIIGSSATPRNALEYFRGEAFDEEKGNFTKRWDAWNFPGLWLDNETNASTETLIIDQSLLNNSYRVIDKHNLIYSTKSITLNYEVYVNANRTPAGTNGYYSAI
;
A
#
# COMPACT_ATOMS: atom_id res chain seq x y z
N MET A 1 13.80 -73.42 38.33
CA MET A 1 14.00 -72.06 37.78
C MET A 1 13.70 -72.16 36.29
N VAL A 2 12.46 -72.24 35.80
CA VAL A 2 11.24 -71.44 36.10
C VAL A 2 11.62 -69.98 36.20
N ILE A 3 11.08 -69.15 35.32
CA ILE A 3 11.51 -67.79 34.93
C ILE A 3 12.51 -67.81 33.75
N LEU A 4 12.08 -68.28 32.58
CA LEU A 4 12.57 -67.75 31.30
C LEU A 4 11.65 -68.11 30.12
N GLU A 5 10.32 -67.97 30.25
CA GLU A 5 9.43 -68.18 29.08
C GLU A 5 8.15 -67.33 29.04
N THR A 6 8.00 -66.34 29.93
CA THR A 6 6.77 -65.52 30.01
C THR A 6 6.97 -64.01 29.77
N ALA A 7 8.06 -63.61 29.09
CA ALA A 7 8.31 -62.20 28.76
C ALA A 7 8.08 -61.80 27.28
N PHE A 8 7.92 -62.76 26.36
CA PHE A 8 7.87 -62.45 24.92
C PHE A 8 6.48 -62.46 24.26
N ALA A 9 5.41 -62.82 25.00
CA ALA A 9 4.05 -62.82 24.47
C ALA A 9 3.25 -61.53 24.77
N GLY A 10 3.68 -60.72 25.75
CA GLY A 10 2.96 -59.52 26.19
C GLY A 10 3.28 -58.24 25.41
N MET A 11 4.46 -58.14 24.80
CA MET A 11 4.93 -56.89 24.19
C MET A 11 4.58 -56.76 22.69
N LYS A 12 4.18 -57.86 22.02
CA LYS A 12 3.68 -57.82 20.64
C LYS A 12 2.25 -57.31 20.51
N LYS A 13 1.40 -57.49 21.52
CA LYS A 13 0.00 -57.01 21.46
C LYS A 13 -0.13 -55.51 21.72
N THR A 14 0.71 -54.92 22.58
CA THR A 14 0.67 -53.47 22.82
C THR A 14 1.29 -52.66 21.69
N ILE A 15 2.30 -53.20 21.00
CA ILE A 15 2.90 -52.55 19.82
C ILE A 15 2.00 -52.71 18.56
N LEU A 16 1.27 -53.82 18.40
CA LEU A 16 0.26 -53.92 17.34
C LEU A 16 -0.98 -53.04 17.61
N PHE A 17 -1.36 -52.81 18.87
CA PHE A 17 -2.50 -51.96 19.22
C PHE A 17 -2.16 -50.46 19.09
N LEU A 18 -0.91 -50.05 19.33
CA LEU A 18 -0.44 -48.68 19.09
C LEU A 18 -0.07 -48.40 17.62
N ALA A 19 0.42 -49.41 16.88
CA ALA A 19 0.61 -49.31 15.42
C ALA A 19 -0.71 -49.37 14.64
N GLY A 20 -1.75 -50.00 15.19
CA GLY A 20 -3.10 -50.03 14.61
C GLY A 20 -3.93 -48.75 14.84
N ILE A 21 -3.48 -47.87 15.75
CA ILE A 21 -4.17 -46.59 16.06
C ILE A 21 -3.41 -45.38 15.46
N SER A 22 -2.16 -45.55 14.99
CA SER A 22 -1.34 -44.44 14.46
C SER A 22 -1.20 -44.36 12.94
N ILE A 23 -1.90 -45.19 12.16
CA ILE A 23 -1.91 -45.12 10.68
C ILE A 23 -3.35 -45.16 10.17
N MET A 24 -4.11 -44.11 10.47
CA MET A 24 -5.29 -43.70 9.70
C MET A 24 -5.67 -42.24 9.99
N PHE A 25 -4.67 -41.36 10.05
CA PHE A 25 -4.86 -39.96 9.65
C PHE A 25 -4.47 -39.85 8.18
N VAL A 26 -5.25 -40.48 7.30
CA VAL A 26 -5.37 -39.95 5.94
C VAL A 26 -6.18 -38.66 6.14
N LEU A 27 -5.57 -37.52 5.82
CA LEU A 27 -6.22 -36.21 5.79
C LEU A 27 -7.38 -36.26 4.79
N PHE A 28 -8.53 -36.78 5.20
CA PHE A 28 -9.77 -36.58 4.48
C PHE A 28 -10.22 -35.16 4.77
N SER A 29 -10.19 -34.31 3.76
CA SER A 29 -10.94 -33.06 3.71
C SER A 29 -12.43 -33.39 3.88
N GLY A 30 -12.89 -33.49 5.13
CA GLY A 30 -14.24 -33.93 5.43
C GLY A 30 -15.25 -32.85 5.06
N CYS A 31 -16.05 -33.13 4.02
CA CYS A 31 -17.26 -32.40 3.70
C CYS A 31 -18.29 -32.64 4.81
N ILE A 32 -18.85 -31.58 5.40
CA ILE A 32 -19.93 -31.69 6.39
C ILE A 32 -21.20 -31.15 5.75
N GLN A 33 -22.26 -31.94 5.82
CA GLN A 33 -23.60 -31.56 5.40
C GLN A 33 -24.33 -30.94 6.60
N GLU A 34 -24.71 -29.67 6.47
CA GLU A 34 -25.59 -29.02 7.44
C GLU A 34 -27.01 -28.97 6.85
N ASN A 35 -27.91 -29.77 7.42
CA ASN A 35 -29.32 -29.72 7.06
C ASN A 35 -29.98 -28.59 7.83
N VAL A 36 -30.16 -27.44 7.18
CA VAL A 36 -30.90 -26.32 7.75
C VAL A 36 -32.38 -26.53 7.45
N LEU A 37 -33.11 -27.11 8.40
CA LEU A 37 -34.57 -27.13 8.36
C LEU A 37 -35.07 -25.73 8.73
N SER A 38 -35.78 -25.06 7.82
CA SER A 38 -36.41 -23.78 8.12
C SER A 38 -37.56 -23.99 9.12
N GLU A 39 -37.36 -23.65 10.39
CA GLU A 39 -38.43 -23.64 11.38
C GLU A 39 -39.33 -22.39 11.18
N GLU A 40 -40.60 -22.64 10.84
CA GLU A 40 -41.79 -21.82 11.13
C GLU A 40 -41.84 -20.32 10.76
N SER A 41 -41.06 -19.83 9.79
CA SER A 41 -41.46 -18.61 9.07
C SER A 41 -42.33 -19.04 7.89
N GLY A 42 -43.60 -18.60 7.83
CA GLY A 42 -44.59 -18.94 6.79
C GLY A 42 -44.27 -18.44 5.37
N ASP A 43 -42.99 -18.34 5.01
CA ASP A 43 -42.51 -18.24 3.64
C ASP A 43 -42.36 -19.66 3.09
N GLU A 44 -42.85 -19.90 1.87
CA GLU A 44 -42.66 -21.15 1.12
C GLU A 44 -41.19 -21.32 0.69
N SER A 45 -40.24 -21.27 1.63
CA SER A 45 -38.83 -21.44 1.32
C SER A 45 -38.56 -22.91 0.99
N GLY A 46 -38.09 -23.16 -0.24
CA GLY A 46 -37.70 -24.49 -0.71
C GLY A 46 -36.65 -25.15 0.20
N ASN A 47 -36.60 -26.47 0.18
CA ASN A 47 -35.58 -27.23 0.90
C ASN A 47 -34.21 -26.96 0.27
N TYR A 48 -33.25 -26.53 1.08
CA TYR A 48 -31.86 -26.36 0.65
C TYR A 48 -30.89 -27.00 1.63
N THR A 49 -29.75 -27.40 1.10
CA THR A 49 -28.67 -28.00 1.88
C THR A 49 -27.42 -27.15 1.72
N ILE A 50 -26.79 -26.78 2.84
CA ILE A 50 -25.51 -26.07 2.85
C ILE A 50 -24.40 -27.10 2.99
N TYR A 51 -23.52 -27.12 2.00
CA TYR A 51 -22.30 -27.92 2.00
C TYR A 51 -21.11 -27.00 2.27
N ASN A 52 -20.36 -27.31 3.31
CA ASN A 52 -19.10 -26.64 3.58
C ASN A 52 -17.93 -27.49 3.11
N TYR A 53 -17.10 -26.89 2.25
CA TYR A 53 -15.84 -27.45 1.81
C TYR A 53 -14.70 -26.52 2.23
N SER A 54 -14.01 -26.88 3.32
CA SER A 54 -12.82 -26.13 3.75
C SER A 54 -11.55 -26.84 3.30
N THR A 55 -10.64 -26.11 2.66
CA THR A 55 -9.30 -26.63 2.36
C THR A 55 -8.52 -26.81 3.67
N PRO A 56 -7.81 -27.93 3.90
CA PRO A 56 -6.90 -28.13 5.02
C PRO A 56 -6.13 -26.87 5.48
N GLY A 57 -6.15 -26.61 6.79
CA GLY A 57 -5.65 -25.39 7.43
C GLY A 57 -6.69 -24.28 7.63
N PHE A 58 -7.98 -24.57 7.40
CA PHE A 58 -9.13 -23.70 7.63
C PHE A 58 -10.27 -24.47 8.32
N GLU A 59 -9.94 -25.44 9.15
CA GLU A 59 -10.93 -26.31 9.81
C GLU A 59 -11.88 -25.53 10.72
N ILE A 60 -11.42 -24.39 11.27
CA ILE A 60 -12.21 -23.46 12.10
C ILE A 60 -13.30 -22.77 11.27
N ASP A 61 -13.07 -22.59 9.98
CA ASP A 61 -13.99 -21.89 9.08
C ASP A 61 -15.23 -22.72 8.73
N LYS A 62 -15.29 -23.97 9.22
CA LYS A 62 -16.44 -24.83 9.05
C LYS A 62 -17.72 -24.23 9.63
N GLU A 63 -17.59 -23.56 10.77
CA GLU A 63 -18.69 -22.95 11.51
C GLU A 63 -19.19 -21.65 10.86
N GLN A 64 -18.41 -21.05 9.95
CA GLN A 64 -18.73 -19.74 9.36
C GLN A 64 -19.50 -19.83 8.03
N ALA A 65 -19.61 -20.99 7.38
CA ALA A 65 -20.27 -21.09 6.07
C ALA A 65 -21.73 -20.64 6.08
N SER A 66 -22.46 -20.98 7.14
CA SER A 66 -23.85 -20.55 7.30
C SER A 66 -23.95 -19.03 7.45
N GLU A 67 -23.01 -18.39 8.17
CA GLU A 67 -22.95 -16.92 8.23
C GLU A 67 -22.62 -16.30 6.86
N VAL A 68 -21.68 -16.89 6.11
CA VAL A 68 -21.30 -16.43 4.77
C VAL A 68 -22.49 -16.52 3.81
N TRP A 69 -23.24 -17.62 3.85
CA TRP A 69 -24.47 -17.77 3.06
C TRP A 69 -25.52 -16.71 3.43
N GLU A 70 -25.73 -16.46 4.72
CA GLU A 70 -26.66 -15.43 5.19
C GLU A 70 -26.33 -14.03 4.64
N LYS A 71 -25.05 -13.71 4.38
CA LYS A 71 -24.67 -12.42 3.77
C LYS A 71 -25.16 -12.27 2.33
N VAL A 72 -25.31 -13.37 1.58
CA VAL A 72 -25.61 -13.32 0.13
C VAL A 72 -26.99 -13.86 -0.23
N ARG A 73 -27.66 -14.63 0.64
CA ARG A 73 -28.91 -15.34 0.32
C ARG A 73 -30.05 -14.44 -0.16
N PHE A 74 -30.06 -13.17 0.25
CA PHE A 74 -31.10 -12.20 -0.12
C PHE A 74 -30.76 -11.35 -1.36
N SER A 75 -29.57 -11.54 -1.94
CA SER A 75 -29.18 -10.89 -3.19
C SER A 75 -30.07 -11.33 -4.36
N ASP A 76 -30.20 -10.48 -5.37
CA ASP A 76 -31.01 -10.79 -6.55
C ASP A 76 -30.44 -12.00 -7.32
N ASP A 77 -29.12 -12.15 -7.34
CA ASP A 77 -28.44 -13.29 -7.97
C ASP A 77 -28.66 -14.60 -7.19
N ALA A 78 -28.77 -14.52 -5.86
CA ALA A 78 -29.13 -15.70 -5.07
C ALA A 78 -30.58 -16.08 -5.34
N LYS A 79 -31.49 -15.09 -5.32
CA LYS A 79 -32.91 -15.26 -5.67
C LYS A 79 -33.13 -15.80 -7.08
N PHE A 80 -32.23 -15.51 -8.02
CA PHE A 80 -32.30 -16.09 -9.36
C PHE A 80 -32.28 -17.63 -9.30
N VAL A 81 -31.49 -18.21 -8.39
CA VAL A 81 -31.40 -19.67 -8.18
C VAL A 81 -32.39 -20.16 -7.12
N THR A 82 -32.54 -19.46 -6.00
CA THR A 82 -33.35 -19.93 -4.85
C THR A 82 -34.86 -19.82 -5.06
N ARG A 83 -35.32 -19.25 -6.18
CA ARG A 83 -36.71 -19.39 -6.64
C ARG A 83 -37.03 -20.80 -7.11
N GLU A 84 -36.01 -21.59 -7.44
CA GLU A 84 -36.20 -23.01 -7.75
C GLU A 84 -36.53 -23.79 -6.48
N LYS A 85 -37.43 -24.75 -6.62
CA LYS A 85 -37.92 -25.56 -5.49
C LYS A 85 -36.79 -26.30 -4.77
N ASN A 86 -35.81 -26.78 -5.54
CA ASN A 86 -34.67 -27.53 -5.06
C ASN A 86 -33.39 -26.84 -5.53
N PHE A 87 -32.47 -26.55 -4.60
CA PHE A 87 -31.16 -26.00 -4.91
C PHE A 87 -30.12 -26.47 -3.89
N SER A 88 -28.85 -26.40 -4.30
CA SER A 88 -27.69 -26.69 -3.47
C SER A 88 -26.86 -25.43 -3.25
N VAL A 89 -26.26 -25.31 -2.07
CA VAL A 89 -25.30 -24.25 -1.74
C VAL A 89 -23.98 -24.91 -1.34
N THR A 90 -22.92 -24.62 -2.07
CA THR A 90 -21.54 -25.03 -1.73
C THR A 90 -20.75 -23.80 -1.32
N VAL A 91 -20.23 -23.80 -0.09
CA VAL A 91 -19.38 -22.73 0.45
C VAL A 91 -17.98 -23.26 0.68
N PHE A 92 -16.97 -22.55 0.17
CA PHE A 92 -15.57 -22.90 0.40
C PHE A 92 -14.66 -21.69 0.45
N VAL A 93 -13.47 -21.87 1.02
CA VAL A 93 -12.43 -20.84 1.06
C VAL A 93 -11.42 -21.10 -0.04
N GLN A 94 -11.25 -20.14 -0.96
CA GLN A 94 -10.22 -20.18 -1.99
C GLN A 94 -9.06 -19.25 -1.61
N ARG A 95 -7.84 -19.77 -1.59
CA ARG A 95 -6.62 -18.95 -1.41
C ARG A 95 -6.13 -18.43 -2.75
N TYR A 96 -5.77 -17.15 -2.81
CA TYR A 96 -5.03 -16.57 -3.92
C TYR A 96 -3.60 -16.25 -3.46
N ALA A 97 -2.60 -16.50 -4.31
CA ALA A 97 -1.25 -15.98 -4.04
C ALA A 97 -1.24 -14.47 -4.33
N LYS A 98 -0.76 -13.66 -3.38
CA LYS A 98 -0.49 -12.24 -3.61
C LYS A 98 1.01 -12.02 -3.53
N GLY A 99 1.61 -11.57 -4.64
CA GLY A 99 2.90 -10.88 -4.73
C GLY A 99 4.14 -11.61 -4.18
N ALA A 100 5.30 -11.35 -4.77
CA ALA A 100 6.58 -11.83 -4.21
C ALA A 100 7.01 -11.05 -2.93
N ASP A 101 6.36 -9.93 -2.61
CA ASP A 101 6.84 -8.99 -1.57
C ASP A 101 6.31 -9.26 -0.15
N ASP A 102 5.25 -10.05 0.00
CA ASP A 102 4.75 -10.44 1.32
C ASP A 102 5.51 -11.69 1.80
N ASN A 103 6.57 -11.48 2.59
CA ASN A 103 7.37 -12.51 3.30
C ASN A 103 6.56 -13.47 4.22
N LEU A 104 5.24 -13.31 4.28
CA LEU A 104 4.31 -14.23 4.92
C LEU A 104 3.69 -15.09 3.82
N ILE A 105 4.25 -16.28 3.64
CA ILE A 105 3.90 -17.23 2.57
C ILE A 105 2.38 -17.50 2.47
N TYR A 106 1.57 -17.22 3.50
CA TYR A 106 0.11 -17.34 3.43
C TYR A 106 -0.61 -16.32 4.32
N GLY A 107 -0.74 -15.07 3.87
CA GLY A 107 -1.61 -14.09 4.51
C GLY A 107 -3.09 -14.42 4.27
N SER A 108 -3.87 -14.60 5.35
CA SER A 108 -5.34 -14.76 5.29
C SER A 108 -6.06 -13.59 4.59
N SER A 109 -5.39 -12.46 4.41
CA SER A 109 -5.86 -11.27 3.68
C SER A 109 -6.15 -11.54 2.20
N THR A 110 -5.62 -12.61 1.63
CA THR A 110 -5.77 -12.96 0.21
C THR A 110 -6.79 -14.06 -0.04
N ALA A 111 -7.27 -14.69 1.03
CA ALA A 111 -8.30 -15.70 0.92
C ALA A 111 -9.64 -15.05 0.58
N GLU A 112 -10.50 -15.81 -0.09
CA GLU A 112 -11.88 -15.42 -0.36
C GLU A 112 -12.81 -16.57 -0.04
N TRP A 113 -14.00 -16.21 0.43
CA TRP A 113 -15.13 -17.11 0.43
C TRP A 113 -15.73 -17.19 -0.96
N ILE A 114 -15.91 -18.41 -1.44
CA ILE A 114 -16.63 -18.72 -2.66
C ILE A 114 -17.93 -19.42 -2.27
N VAL A 115 -19.05 -18.87 -2.72
CA VAL A 115 -20.37 -19.49 -2.56
C VAL A 115 -20.89 -19.84 -3.94
N VAL A 116 -21.17 -21.12 -4.19
CA VAL A 116 -21.78 -21.60 -5.43
C VAL A 116 -23.19 -22.10 -5.09
N VAL A 117 -24.19 -21.45 -5.67
CA VAL A 117 -25.60 -21.82 -5.57
C VAL A 117 -26.01 -22.44 -6.90
N SER A 118 -26.58 -23.64 -6.91
CA SER A 118 -26.99 -24.32 -8.14
C SER A 118 -28.38 -24.93 -7.98
N SER A 119 -29.27 -24.68 -8.94
CA SER A 119 -30.59 -25.32 -8.94
C SER A 119 -30.48 -26.81 -9.27
N ILE A 120 -31.47 -27.55 -8.78
CA ILE A 120 -31.67 -28.97 -9.05
C ILE A 120 -32.98 -29.06 -9.85
N PRO A 121 -32.92 -29.01 -11.19
CA PRO A 121 -34.12 -28.85 -12.00
C PRO A 121 -34.99 -30.12 -12.02
N ASP A 122 -36.28 -29.96 -11.72
CA ASP A 122 -37.32 -30.94 -12.06
C ASP A 122 -37.48 -30.94 -13.60
N GLU A 123 -37.75 -32.09 -14.25
CA GLU A 123 -37.46 -32.31 -15.69
C GLU A 123 -37.86 -31.18 -16.68
N ALA A 124 -36.91 -30.84 -17.60
CA ALA A 124 -36.98 -29.85 -18.69
C ALA A 124 -36.66 -28.37 -18.38
N GLU A 125 -36.40 -27.99 -17.12
CA GLU A 125 -35.96 -26.63 -16.78
C GLU A 125 -34.46 -26.42 -16.95
N ASP A 126 -34.06 -25.18 -17.22
CA ASP A 126 -32.65 -24.79 -17.24
C ASP A 126 -32.03 -24.90 -15.83
N VAL A 127 -30.76 -25.28 -15.80
CA VAL A 127 -29.90 -25.24 -14.61
C VAL A 127 -29.47 -23.81 -14.37
N LYS A 128 -29.93 -23.23 -13.25
CA LYS A 128 -29.59 -21.89 -12.80
C LYS A 128 -28.47 -21.95 -11.78
N ILE A 129 -27.45 -21.12 -11.95
CA ILE A 129 -26.28 -21.11 -11.09
C ILE A 129 -25.94 -19.67 -10.73
N ALA A 130 -25.53 -19.46 -9.49
CA ALA A 130 -24.95 -18.19 -9.03
C ALA A 130 -23.67 -18.47 -8.24
N ILE A 131 -22.66 -17.63 -8.42
CA ILE A 131 -21.36 -17.72 -7.77
C ILE A 131 -21.05 -16.40 -7.09
N PHE A 132 -20.73 -16.40 -5.81
CA PHE A 132 -20.37 -15.22 -5.03
C PHE A 132 -18.92 -15.33 -4.56
N ARG A 133 -18.24 -14.19 -4.53
CA ARG A 133 -16.91 -14.01 -3.96
C ARG A 133 -17.01 -13.00 -2.84
N LEU A 134 -16.51 -13.34 -1.65
CA LEU A 134 -16.44 -12.45 -0.51
C LEU A 134 -15.04 -12.41 0.08
N GLU A 135 -14.66 -11.28 0.67
CA GLU A 135 -13.43 -11.14 1.43
C GLU A 135 -13.45 -12.07 2.64
N TYR A 136 -12.36 -12.81 2.86
CA TYR A 136 -12.30 -13.85 3.89
C TYR A 136 -12.54 -13.32 5.30
N GLN A 137 -11.90 -12.19 5.67
CA GLN A 137 -11.94 -11.68 7.04
C GLN A 137 -13.21 -10.89 7.39
N THR A 138 -13.77 -10.16 6.42
CA THR A 138 -14.87 -9.20 6.68
C THR A 138 -16.22 -9.70 6.16
N PHE A 139 -16.22 -10.80 5.40
CA PHE A 139 -17.34 -11.22 4.55
C PHE A 139 -17.82 -10.12 3.60
N GLY A 140 -16.94 -9.17 3.27
CA GLY A 140 -17.22 -8.09 2.34
C GLY A 140 -17.46 -8.66 0.94
N PHE A 141 -18.66 -8.45 0.41
CA PHE A 141 -19.00 -8.88 -0.95
C PHE A 141 -18.07 -8.25 -1.99
N LYS A 142 -17.43 -9.09 -2.82
CA LYS A 142 -16.52 -8.66 -3.89
C LYS A 142 -17.20 -8.69 -5.25
N ARG A 143 -17.78 -9.83 -5.62
CA ARG A 143 -18.36 -10.04 -6.95
C ARG A 143 -19.35 -11.19 -6.94
N SER A 144 -20.31 -11.15 -7.86
CA SER A 144 -21.21 -12.26 -8.15
C SER A 144 -21.28 -12.53 -9.65
N TYR A 145 -21.68 -13.74 -9.98
CA TYR A 145 -21.97 -14.22 -11.33
C TYR A 145 -23.27 -15.02 -11.26
N TYR A 146 -24.08 -14.98 -12.29
CA TYR A 146 -25.19 -15.92 -12.44
C TYR A 146 -25.37 -16.28 -13.91
N PHE A 147 -25.84 -17.49 -14.17
CA PHE A 147 -26.01 -18.03 -15.51
C PHE A 147 -27.06 -19.14 -15.53
N SER A 148 -27.59 -19.40 -16.73
CA SER A 148 -28.60 -20.42 -17.02
C SER A 148 -28.06 -21.35 -18.10
N TYR A 149 -28.14 -22.66 -17.89
CA TYR A 149 -27.77 -23.66 -18.88
C TYR A 149 -28.93 -24.60 -19.19
N PRO A 150 -29.10 -25.00 -20.46
CA PRO A 150 -30.05 -26.07 -20.76
C PRO A 150 -29.63 -27.35 -20.01
N LYS A 151 -30.61 -28.01 -19.37
CA LYS A 151 -30.39 -29.31 -18.74
C LYS A 151 -29.94 -30.33 -19.78
N VAL A 152 -28.88 -31.07 -19.46
CA VAL A 152 -28.38 -32.18 -20.28
C VAL A 152 -28.63 -33.50 -19.57
N LYS A 153 -28.42 -34.61 -20.30
CA LYS A 153 -28.39 -35.94 -19.69
C LYS A 153 -27.22 -36.00 -18.71
N GLU A 154 -27.49 -36.42 -17.47
CA GLU A 154 -26.48 -36.49 -16.41
C GLU A 154 -25.29 -37.36 -16.86
N PRO A 155 -24.06 -36.81 -16.88
CA PRO A 155 -22.86 -37.54 -17.20
C PRO A 155 -22.45 -38.45 -16.04
N THR A 156 -21.75 -39.54 -16.36
CA THR A 156 -21.10 -40.38 -15.33
C THR A 156 -19.94 -39.61 -14.67
N LEU A 157 -19.50 -40.06 -13.50
CA LEU A 157 -18.34 -39.47 -12.83
C LEU A 157 -17.10 -39.46 -13.75
N GLN A 158 -16.84 -40.53 -14.50
CA GLN A 158 -15.73 -40.60 -15.45
C GLN A 158 -15.87 -39.60 -16.60
N GLN A 159 -17.09 -39.37 -17.09
CA GLN A 159 -17.35 -38.35 -18.12
C GLN A 159 -17.13 -36.94 -17.57
N SER A 160 -17.61 -36.68 -16.35
CA SER A 160 -17.37 -35.40 -15.64
C SER A 160 -15.87 -35.16 -15.42
N ILE A 161 -15.12 -36.19 -15.00
CA ILE A 161 -13.66 -36.15 -14.85
C ILE A 161 -13.00 -35.79 -16.19
N ALA A 162 -13.37 -36.45 -17.28
CA ALA A 162 -12.80 -36.15 -18.59
C ALA A 162 -13.00 -34.68 -19.01
N VAL A 163 -14.17 -34.10 -18.72
CA VAL A 163 -14.43 -32.67 -19.00
C VAL A 163 -13.61 -31.76 -18.09
N MET A 164 -13.54 -32.07 -16.79
CA MET A 164 -12.70 -31.33 -15.84
C MET A 164 -11.23 -31.35 -16.28
N GLU A 165 -10.73 -32.50 -16.71
CA GLU A 165 -9.37 -32.66 -17.22
C GLU A 165 -9.12 -31.89 -18.52
N GLU A 166 -10.09 -31.87 -19.44
CA GLU A 166 -10.01 -31.08 -20.66
C GLU A 166 -9.92 -29.57 -20.38
N GLU A 167 -10.70 -29.07 -19.40
CA GLU A 167 -10.61 -27.68 -18.96
C GLU A 167 -9.26 -27.37 -18.32
N MET A 168 -8.75 -28.25 -17.45
CA MET A 168 -7.45 -28.06 -16.81
C MET A 168 -6.27 -28.08 -17.81
N LYS A 169 -6.38 -28.84 -18.91
CA LYS A 169 -5.37 -28.87 -19.99
C LYS A 169 -5.25 -27.56 -20.77
N LYS A 170 -6.23 -26.67 -20.69
CA LYS A 170 -6.17 -25.34 -21.34
C LYS A 170 -5.13 -24.42 -20.70
N GLU A 171 -4.67 -24.73 -19.49
CA GLU A 171 -3.62 -24.00 -18.80
C GLU A 171 -2.24 -24.65 -19.04
N PRO A 172 -1.24 -23.90 -19.54
CA PRO A 172 -0.04 -24.46 -20.19
C PRO A 172 1.00 -25.15 -19.28
N ALA A 173 0.75 -25.37 -17.97
CA ALA A 173 1.84 -25.70 -17.05
C ALA A 173 1.72 -26.93 -16.13
N MET A 174 0.55 -27.41 -15.70
CA MET A 174 0.51 -28.41 -14.60
C MET A 174 -0.72 -29.33 -14.64
N PHE A 175 -0.96 -30.01 -15.77
CA PHE A 175 -2.05 -30.99 -15.83
C PHE A 175 -1.61 -32.38 -15.34
N GLN A 176 -2.25 -32.86 -14.27
CA GLN A 176 -2.23 -34.27 -13.86
C GLN A 176 -3.65 -34.84 -13.95
N SER A 177 -3.75 -36.16 -14.15
CA SER A 177 -5.04 -36.86 -14.17
C SER A 177 -5.76 -36.72 -12.82
N ILE A 178 -7.07 -36.53 -12.85
CA ILE A 178 -7.89 -36.41 -11.64
C ILE A 178 -8.09 -37.81 -11.03
N ASN A 179 -7.73 -37.96 -9.75
CA ASN A 179 -8.04 -39.17 -9.00
C ASN A 179 -9.54 -39.22 -8.70
N GLU A 180 -10.25 -40.22 -9.22
CA GLU A 180 -11.69 -40.41 -9.03
C GLU A 180 -12.10 -40.36 -7.55
N ASN A 181 -11.29 -40.93 -6.65
CA ASN A 181 -11.58 -40.97 -5.22
C ASN A 181 -11.46 -39.60 -4.51
N ALA A 182 -10.86 -38.61 -5.17
CA ALA A 182 -10.74 -37.24 -4.66
C ALA A 182 -11.88 -36.33 -5.14
N VAL A 183 -12.76 -36.80 -6.03
CA VAL A 183 -13.92 -36.06 -6.50
C VAL A 183 -15.09 -36.26 -5.54
N VAL A 184 -15.65 -35.17 -5.03
CA VAL A 184 -16.81 -35.18 -4.13
C VAL A 184 -18.06 -34.78 -4.92
N LEU A 185 -19.15 -35.55 -4.79
CA LEU A 185 -20.44 -35.19 -5.37
C LEU A 185 -21.33 -34.53 -4.31
N ASN A 186 -21.68 -33.26 -4.52
CA ASN A 186 -22.58 -32.48 -3.67
C ASN A 186 -23.80 -31.99 -4.46
N ASP A 187 -24.95 -32.65 -4.29
CA ASP A 187 -26.28 -32.25 -4.80
C ASP A 187 -26.34 -31.74 -6.25
N GLY A 188 -25.48 -32.27 -7.12
CA GLY A 188 -25.41 -31.84 -8.52
C GLY A 188 -24.03 -31.39 -8.97
N ASN A 189 -23.14 -31.06 -8.03
CA ASN A 189 -21.81 -30.56 -8.33
C ASN A 189 -20.77 -31.63 -8.01
N PHE A 190 -20.00 -32.05 -9.02
CA PHE A 190 -18.75 -32.76 -8.84
C PHE A 190 -17.66 -31.73 -8.55
N ILE A 191 -17.06 -31.82 -7.37
CA ILE A 191 -16.05 -30.89 -6.88
C ILE A 191 -14.75 -31.66 -6.74
N PHE A 192 -13.72 -31.19 -7.44
CA PHE A 192 -12.36 -31.67 -7.26
C PHE A 192 -11.51 -30.50 -6.79
N SER A 193 -10.90 -30.67 -5.62
CA SER A 193 -9.87 -29.75 -5.13
C SER A 193 -8.65 -30.56 -4.79
N TYR A 194 -7.48 -30.13 -5.25
CA TYR A 194 -6.22 -30.75 -4.89
C TYR A 194 -5.31 -29.74 -4.21
N HIS A 195 -4.58 -30.22 -3.22
CA HIS A 195 -3.60 -29.42 -2.51
C HIS A 195 -2.28 -29.34 -3.25
N SER A 196 -1.65 -28.18 -3.11
CA SER A 196 -0.28 -27.90 -3.55
C SER A 196 0.76 -28.88 -3.06
N SER A 197 0.51 -29.47 -1.90
CA SER A 197 1.47 -30.29 -1.17
C SER A 197 1.67 -31.67 -1.79
N ASN A 198 0.75 -32.13 -2.65
CA ASN A 198 0.73 -33.54 -3.05
C ASN A 198 1.22 -33.77 -4.48
N TYR A 199 1.30 -32.74 -5.32
CA TYR A 199 1.45 -32.94 -6.77
C TYR A 199 2.34 -31.92 -7.49
N GLY A 200 3.24 -31.27 -6.75
CA GLY A 200 4.27 -30.40 -7.33
C GLY A 200 5.19 -31.10 -8.31
N GLY A 201 5.35 -30.55 -9.50
CA GLY A 201 6.53 -30.86 -10.32
C GLY A 201 7.81 -30.61 -9.51
N GLU A 202 8.81 -31.47 -9.69
CA GLU A 202 10.12 -31.25 -9.09
C GLU A 202 10.84 -30.16 -9.89
N ARG A 203 11.03 -28.97 -9.30
CA ARG A 203 11.86 -27.92 -9.92
C ARG A 203 13.28 -28.04 -9.39
N LEU A 204 14.24 -28.16 -10.31
CA LEU A 204 15.66 -28.10 -9.96
C LEU A 204 15.94 -26.75 -9.29
N LEU A 205 16.33 -26.77 -8.02
CA LEU A 205 16.74 -25.58 -7.28
C LEU A 205 18.21 -25.28 -7.54
N PHE A 206 19.07 -26.27 -7.34
CA PHE A 206 20.50 -26.16 -7.57
C PHE A 206 21.14 -27.56 -7.65
N SER A 207 22.38 -27.61 -8.12
CA SER A 207 23.21 -28.81 -8.05
C SER A 207 24.10 -28.74 -6.81
N TRP A 208 24.00 -29.74 -5.94
CA TRP A 208 24.75 -29.84 -4.68
C TRP A 208 26.26 -29.86 -4.92
N ASP A 209 26.72 -30.45 -6.02
CA ASP A 209 28.14 -30.58 -6.36
C ASP A 209 28.74 -29.30 -6.96
N ARG A 210 27.91 -28.31 -7.28
CA ARG A 210 28.33 -27.01 -7.81
C ARG A 210 28.25 -25.92 -6.75
N ASP A 211 28.82 -24.76 -7.05
CA ASP A 211 28.70 -23.58 -6.19
C ASP A 211 27.22 -23.12 -6.15
N PRO A 212 26.55 -23.17 -4.98
CA PRO A 212 25.14 -22.79 -4.86
C PRO A 212 24.89 -21.33 -5.28
N ILE A 213 25.90 -20.46 -5.15
CA ILE A 213 25.80 -19.02 -5.45
C ILE A 213 25.46 -18.78 -6.93
N GLN A 214 25.90 -19.67 -7.83
CA GLN A 214 25.70 -19.51 -9.27
C GLN A 214 24.31 -19.93 -9.75
N HIS A 215 23.49 -20.51 -8.87
CA HIS A 215 22.18 -21.03 -9.22
C HIS A 215 21.06 -20.18 -8.62
N ASN A 216 20.36 -19.41 -9.45
CA ASN A 216 19.24 -18.57 -8.99
C ASN A 216 18.12 -19.35 -8.29
N GLY A 217 17.99 -20.66 -8.54
CA GLY A 217 16.91 -21.47 -7.97
C GLY A 217 16.96 -21.63 -6.44
N ILE A 218 18.15 -21.76 -5.83
CA ILE A 218 18.26 -21.81 -4.35
C ILE A 218 17.96 -20.45 -3.72
N ASN A 219 18.35 -19.36 -4.36
CA ASN A 219 18.07 -18.00 -3.89
C ASN A 219 16.57 -17.72 -3.92
N GLY A 220 15.90 -18.04 -5.03
CA GLY A 220 14.44 -17.90 -5.15
C GLY A 220 13.69 -18.76 -4.13
N PHE A 221 14.15 -19.99 -3.88
CA PHE A 221 13.56 -20.86 -2.87
C PHE A 221 13.76 -20.30 -1.44
N LEU A 222 14.97 -19.89 -1.08
CA LEU A 222 15.24 -19.30 0.24
C LEU A 222 14.50 -17.97 0.45
N TYR A 223 14.36 -17.16 -0.61
CA TYR A 223 13.52 -15.95 -0.59
C TYR A 223 12.06 -16.31 -0.30
N SER A 224 11.55 -17.37 -0.92
CA SER A 224 10.18 -17.85 -0.66
C SER A 224 9.94 -18.30 0.77
N VAL A 225 10.98 -18.66 1.53
CA VAL A 225 10.90 -18.95 2.98
C VAL A 225 11.35 -17.79 3.87
N GLY A 226 11.34 -16.57 3.31
CA GLY A 226 11.50 -15.31 4.02
C GLY A 226 12.95 -14.83 4.17
N PHE A 227 13.87 -15.21 3.28
CA PHE A 227 15.22 -14.61 3.20
C PHE A 227 15.22 -13.40 2.25
N ASN A 228 15.33 -12.18 2.77
CA ASN A 228 15.30 -10.98 1.93
C ASN A 228 16.55 -10.81 1.06
N ALA A 229 17.71 -11.22 1.56
CA ALA A 229 18.98 -11.17 0.84
C ALA A 229 19.96 -12.14 1.49
N ILE A 230 20.43 -13.12 0.72
CA ILE A 230 21.45 -14.07 1.18
C ILE A 230 22.81 -13.38 1.03
N THR A 231 23.51 -13.23 2.15
CA THR A 231 24.83 -12.60 2.19
C THR A 231 25.96 -13.60 2.03
N LYS A 232 25.71 -14.88 2.36
CA LYS A 232 26.75 -15.91 2.37
C LYS A 232 26.18 -17.34 2.30
N PHE A 233 26.86 -18.21 1.57
CA PHE A 233 26.75 -19.67 1.70
C PHE A 233 28.05 -20.25 2.27
N GLU A 234 27.93 -21.23 3.15
CA GLU A 234 29.04 -22.03 3.68
C GLU A 234 28.75 -23.51 3.47
N LYS A 235 29.57 -24.19 2.67
CA LYS A 235 29.45 -25.63 2.43
C LYS A 235 30.45 -26.40 3.28
N PHE A 236 29.95 -27.41 3.98
CA PHE A 236 30.73 -28.31 4.83
C PHE A 236 30.68 -29.72 4.25
N ASP A 237 31.67 -30.04 3.41
CA ASP A 237 31.71 -31.30 2.65
C ASP A 237 31.71 -32.54 3.56
N ASN A 238 32.32 -32.44 4.75
CA ASN A 238 32.45 -33.57 5.68
C ASN A 238 31.12 -34.00 6.32
N ASN A 239 30.11 -33.12 6.33
CA ASN A 239 28.82 -33.36 6.98
C ASN A 239 27.63 -33.24 6.02
N GLY A 240 27.88 -33.12 4.71
CA GLY A 240 26.81 -32.93 3.72
C GLY A 240 25.89 -31.77 4.09
N THR A 241 26.46 -30.65 4.56
CA THR A 241 25.68 -29.50 5.06
C THR A 241 26.03 -28.23 4.28
N ILE A 242 25.02 -27.47 3.88
CA ILE A 242 25.15 -26.12 3.32
C ILE A 242 24.40 -25.17 4.24
N ASN A 243 25.09 -24.19 4.80
CA ASN A 243 24.47 -23.12 5.58
C ASN A 243 24.32 -21.87 4.70
N ALA A 244 23.14 -21.26 4.73
CA ALA A 244 22.84 -19.99 4.08
C ALA A 244 22.57 -18.92 5.15
N PHE A 245 23.14 -17.74 4.98
CA PHE A 245 23.02 -16.65 5.94
C PHE A 245 22.46 -15.39 5.28
N SER A 246 21.61 -14.69 6.01
CA SER A 246 21.21 -13.31 5.76
C SER A 246 21.53 -12.46 7.01
N MET A 247 21.21 -11.16 6.99
CA MET A 247 21.44 -10.29 8.16
C MET A 247 20.67 -10.74 9.41
N ALA A 248 19.50 -11.38 9.25
CA ALA A 248 18.60 -11.71 10.37
C ALA A 248 18.24 -13.20 10.49
N LYS A 249 18.54 -14.01 9.48
CA LYS A 249 18.15 -15.43 9.41
C LYS A 249 19.29 -16.31 8.95
N SER A 250 19.30 -17.55 9.41
CA SER A 250 20.17 -18.61 8.91
C SER A 250 19.35 -19.87 8.59
N ALA A 251 19.74 -20.56 7.53
CA ALA A 251 19.16 -21.82 7.10
C ALA A 251 20.27 -22.86 6.97
N SER A 252 20.00 -24.09 7.42
CA SER A 252 20.88 -25.24 7.26
C SER A 252 20.22 -26.26 6.35
N LEU A 253 20.86 -26.58 5.24
CA LEU A 253 20.47 -27.66 4.34
C LEU A 253 21.37 -28.86 4.63
N ARG A 254 20.81 -29.98 5.07
CA ARG A 254 21.55 -31.20 5.40
C ARG A 254 21.11 -32.37 4.54
N LEU A 255 22.03 -32.92 3.77
CA LEU A 255 21.83 -34.11 2.97
C LEU A 255 21.72 -35.35 3.88
N ASN A 256 20.80 -36.27 3.57
CA ASN A 256 20.71 -37.55 4.27
C ASN A 256 21.80 -38.54 3.81
N ASP A 257 22.01 -39.61 4.59
CA ASP A 257 23.07 -40.61 4.32
C ASP A 257 22.93 -41.28 2.95
N GLU A 258 21.69 -41.48 2.50
CA GLU A 258 21.37 -42.10 1.19
C GLU A 258 21.51 -41.14 0.00
N LYS A 259 21.71 -39.84 0.26
CA LYS A 259 21.72 -38.76 -0.75
C LYS A 259 20.45 -38.69 -1.60
N THR A 260 19.32 -39.03 -1.00
CA THR A 260 18.00 -39.00 -1.63
C THR A 260 17.15 -37.81 -1.16
N ARG A 261 17.51 -37.17 -0.04
CA ARG A 261 16.76 -36.10 0.62
C ARG A 261 17.68 -35.03 1.19
N VAL A 262 17.23 -33.79 1.21
CA VAL A 262 17.87 -32.67 1.91
C VAL A 262 16.89 -32.07 2.92
N TYR A 263 17.30 -32.00 4.18
CA TYR A 263 16.56 -31.37 5.25
C TYR A 263 16.95 -29.90 5.37
N LEU A 264 16.00 -29.00 5.19
CA LEU A 264 16.13 -27.58 5.48
C LEU A 264 15.68 -27.31 6.92
N GLU A 265 16.51 -26.64 7.71
CA GLU A 265 16.19 -26.16 9.05
C GLU A 265 16.46 -24.66 9.13
N LEU A 266 15.45 -23.88 9.51
CA LEU A 266 15.56 -22.45 9.76
C LEU A 266 15.88 -22.19 11.24
N ASN A 267 16.53 -21.06 11.52
CA ASN A 267 16.87 -20.68 12.90
C ASN A 267 15.66 -20.42 13.82
N ASP A 268 14.46 -20.28 13.26
CA ASP A 268 13.20 -20.22 14.02
C ASP A 268 12.61 -21.61 14.37
N GLY A 269 13.30 -22.69 13.97
CA GLY A 269 12.89 -24.08 14.19
C GLY A 269 12.00 -24.67 13.10
N SER A 270 11.58 -23.86 12.11
CA SER A 270 10.83 -24.35 10.95
C SER A 270 11.71 -25.28 10.11
N ASN A 271 11.12 -26.34 9.57
CA ASN A 271 11.85 -27.29 8.72
C ASN A 271 11.07 -27.63 7.44
N ALA A 272 11.81 -28.04 6.42
CA ALA A 272 11.27 -28.54 5.16
C ALA A 272 12.13 -29.69 4.63
N GLU A 273 11.54 -30.56 3.81
CA GLU A 273 12.25 -31.66 3.16
C GLU A 273 12.26 -31.45 1.65
N LEU A 274 13.44 -31.59 1.04
CA LEU A 274 13.69 -31.45 -0.39
C LEU A 274 14.16 -32.78 -0.97
N ILE A 275 13.98 -32.96 -2.27
CA ILE A 275 14.33 -34.19 -2.98
C ILE A 275 15.75 -34.05 -3.55
N ALA A 276 16.58 -35.08 -3.44
CA ALA A 276 17.91 -35.13 -4.03
C ALA A 276 18.03 -36.31 -5.01
N ARG A 277 18.59 -36.09 -6.20
CA ARG A 277 18.78 -37.13 -7.22
C ARG A 277 20.10 -37.00 -7.95
N MET A 278 20.73 -38.15 -8.24
CA MET A 278 21.90 -38.23 -9.11
C MET A 278 21.47 -38.21 -10.57
N GLU A 279 21.89 -37.18 -11.31
CA GLU A 279 21.64 -37.05 -12.74
C GLU A 279 22.90 -36.52 -13.44
N ASN A 280 23.36 -37.21 -14.47
CA ASN A 280 24.60 -36.86 -15.19
C ASN A 280 25.79 -36.63 -14.23
N ASP A 281 26.00 -37.56 -13.29
CA ASP A 281 27.06 -37.52 -12.27
C ASP A 281 27.03 -36.31 -11.33
N ASN A 282 25.93 -35.55 -11.29
CA ASN A 282 25.73 -34.45 -10.35
C ASN A 282 24.54 -34.76 -9.43
N LEU A 283 24.70 -34.48 -8.14
CA LEU A 283 23.62 -34.53 -7.16
C LEU A 283 22.78 -33.25 -7.26
N ASN A 284 21.60 -33.37 -7.82
CA ASN A 284 20.67 -32.27 -8.06
C ASN A 284 19.62 -32.20 -6.94
N ILE A 285 19.38 -30.99 -6.43
CA ILE A 285 18.37 -30.73 -5.40
C ILE A 285 17.13 -30.14 -6.05
N TYR A 286 16.02 -30.80 -5.79
CA TYR A 286 14.71 -30.45 -6.30
C TYR A 286 13.84 -29.94 -5.16
N GLY A 287 13.23 -28.80 -5.39
CA GLY A 287 12.13 -28.30 -4.58
C GLY A 287 10.85 -28.90 -5.14
N THR A 288 9.95 -29.29 -4.25
CA THR A 288 8.56 -29.43 -4.65
C THR A 288 8.08 -28.02 -4.99
N THR A 289 7.84 -27.72 -6.27
CA THR A 289 7.06 -26.52 -6.55
C THR A 289 5.72 -26.78 -5.89
N ALA A 290 5.31 -25.97 -4.94
CA ALA A 290 3.96 -26.06 -4.42
C ALA A 290 3.04 -25.93 -5.64
N ASP A 291 2.46 -27.06 -6.08
CA ASP A 291 1.48 -27.04 -7.16
C ASP A 291 0.44 -26.02 -6.74
N THR A 292 0.00 -25.16 -7.61
CA THR A 292 -0.85 -24.06 -7.20
C THR A 292 -2.26 -24.60 -7.09
N GLY A 293 -2.53 -25.37 -6.02
CA GLY A 293 -3.72 -26.18 -5.81
C GLY A 293 -4.97 -25.53 -6.38
N ALA A 294 -5.71 -26.29 -7.19
CA ALA A 294 -6.85 -25.77 -7.91
C ALA A 294 -8.14 -26.39 -7.40
N THR A 295 -9.21 -25.61 -7.53
CA THR A 295 -10.58 -26.07 -7.28
C THR A 295 -11.33 -26.00 -8.61
N ILE A 296 -11.89 -27.12 -9.04
CA ILE A 296 -12.76 -27.21 -10.21
C ILE A 296 -14.12 -27.78 -9.79
N ILE A 297 -15.18 -27.14 -10.25
CA ILE A 297 -16.56 -27.54 -9.98
C ILE A 297 -17.25 -27.77 -11.31
N PHE A 298 -17.74 -28.98 -11.48
CA PHE A 298 -18.51 -29.42 -12.62
C PHE A 298 -19.95 -29.70 -12.20
N ASN A 299 -20.91 -29.08 -12.87
CA ASN A 299 -22.32 -29.32 -12.58
C ASN A 299 -22.86 -30.44 -13.49
N LYS A 300 -23.34 -31.53 -12.89
CA LYS A 300 -23.81 -32.72 -13.60
C LYS A 300 -25.11 -32.49 -14.38
N TYR A 301 -25.93 -31.53 -13.97
CA TYR A 301 -27.19 -31.25 -14.66
C TYR A 301 -26.98 -30.40 -15.92
N SER A 302 -25.96 -29.53 -15.93
CA SER A 302 -25.60 -28.74 -17.12
C SER A 302 -24.55 -29.42 -18.00
N GLY A 303 -23.81 -30.39 -17.46
CA GLY A 303 -22.69 -31.03 -18.13
C GLY A 303 -21.54 -30.07 -18.40
N LYS A 304 -21.39 -29.02 -17.59
CA LYS A 304 -20.39 -27.97 -17.75
C LYS A 304 -19.55 -27.82 -16.48
N THR A 305 -18.29 -27.45 -16.68
CA THR A 305 -17.49 -26.81 -15.64
C THR A 305 -18.08 -25.43 -15.38
N ILE A 306 -18.38 -25.11 -14.13
CA ILE A 306 -19.09 -23.87 -13.74
C ILE A 306 -18.18 -22.95 -12.93
N PHE A 307 -17.11 -23.50 -12.36
CA PHE A 307 -16.08 -22.78 -11.64
C PHE A 307 -14.76 -23.49 -11.81
N TYR A 308 -13.72 -22.75 -12.17
CA TYR A 308 -12.34 -23.23 -12.11
C TYR A 308 -11.46 -22.10 -11.60
N ALA A 309 -10.79 -22.33 -10.47
CA ALA A 309 -9.83 -21.40 -9.90
C ALA A 309 -8.48 -22.09 -9.74
N THR A 310 -7.48 -21.55 -10.44
CA THR A 310 -6.07 -21.90 -10.26
C THR A 310 -5.38 -20.83 -9.43
N LYS A 311 -4.43 -21.22 -8.60
CA LYS A 311 -3.52 -20.25 -7.97
C LYS A 311 -2.47 -19.85 -9.04
N ALA A 312 -2.19 -18.54 -9.18
CA ALA A 312 -1.33 -18.05 -10.26
C ALA A 312 0.12 -18.54 -10.08
N VAL A 313 0.76 -18.93 -11.19
CA VAL A 313 2.17 -19.33 -11.24
C VAL A 313 3.04 -18.11 -11.50
N PHE A 314 3.98 -17.82 -10.61
CA PHE A 314 5.08 -16.90 -10.92
C PHE A 314 6.02 -17.59 -11.92
N THR A 315 6.00 -17.15 -13.18
CA THR A 315 7.10 -17.39 -14.09
C THR A 315 7.96 -16.13 -14.13
N GLU A 316 9.26 -16.26 -13.87
CA GLU A 316 10.25 -15.16 -13.78
C GLU A 316 10.36 -14.31 -15.07
N GLN A 317 9.64 -14.63 -16.15
CA GLN A 317 9.80 -14.01 -17.46
C GLN A 317 8.84 -12.87 -17.81
N THR A 318 7.94 -12.43 -16.91
CA THR A 318 7.00 -11.35 -17.25
C THR A 318 7.08 -10.17 -16.28
N GLU A 319 8.00 -9.23 -16.54
CA GLU A 319 8.09 -7.91 -15.89
C GLU A 319 6.92 -6.96 -16.22
N ARG A 320 5.75 -7.47 -16.63
CA ARG A 320 4.53 -6.65 -16.78
C ARG A 320 3.56 -6.90 -15.64
N ILE A 321 3.75 -6.06 -14.63
CA ILE A 321 2.89 -5.80 -13.48
C ILE A 321 1.48 -5.41 -13.95
N ASN A 322 0.46 -6.21 -13.60
CA ASN A 322 -0.90 -5.81 -13.14
C ASN A 322 -1.97 -6.91 -13.22
N GLU A 323 -1.70 -8.09 -13.77
CA GLU A 323 -2.70 -9.18 -13.85
C GLU A 323 -2.26 -10.41 -13.02
N LEU A 324 -2.11 -10.21 -11.71
CA LEU A 324 -1.90 -11.30 -10.74
C LEU A 324 -3.17 -11.49 -9.91
N SER A 325 -4.16 -12.16 -10.50
CA SER A 325 -5.28 -12.76 -9.79
C SER A 325 -5.41 -14.19 -10.28
N GLY A 326 -5.67 -15.15 -9.38
CA GLY A 326 -6.01 -16.51 -9.83
C GLY A 326 -7.04 -16.44 -10.94
N LYS A 327 -6.78 -17.13 -12.05
CA LYS A 327 -7.66 -17.06 -13.22
C LYS A 327 -8.93 -17.79 -12.86
N LEU A 328 -9.95 -17.01 -12.51
CA LEU A 328 -11.30 -17.52 -12.35
C LEU A 328 -11.87 -17.69 -13.75
N ILE A 329 -11.99 -18.94 -14.19
CA ILE A 329 -12.72 -19.24 -15.41
C ILE A 329 -14.15 -19.59 -14.99
N VAL A 330 -15.09 -18.70 -15.32
CA VAL A 330 -16.52 -19.01 -15.38
C VAL A 330 -16.83 -19.22 -16.85
N PRO A 331 -16.91 -20.48 -17.33
CA PRO A 331 -17.28 -20.74 -18.71
C PRO A 331 -18.63 -20.07 -19.00
N GLY A 332 -18.77 -19.33 -20.10
CA GLY A 332 -19.98 -18.58 -20.44
C GLY A 332 -19.88 -17.05 -20.44
N GLU A 333 -18.70 -16.46 -20.19
CA GLU A 333 -18.50 -14.99 -20.25
C GLU A 333 -18.89 -14.34 -21.60
N GLU A 334 -19.05 -15.10 -22.69
CA GLU A 334 -19.48 -14.59 -23.99
C GLU A 334 -21.02 -14.49 -24.18
N VAL A 335 -21.87 -14.93 -23.24
CA VAL A 335 -23.33 -15.01 -23.49
C VAL A 335 -24.17 -14.38 -22.39
N ASN A 336 -24.77 -13.22 -22.74
CA ASN A 336 -25.96 -12.57 -22.19
C ASN A 336 -26.11 -12.47 -20.66
N GLY A 337 -25.93 -11.25 -20.14
CA GLY A 337 -26.67 -10.79 -18.96
C GLY A 337 -25.86 -10.48 -17.71
N THR A 338 -24.53 -10.49 -17.76
CA THR A 338 -23.75 -9.89 -16.67
C THR A 338 -24.02 -8.39 -16.68
N THR A 339 -24.85 -7.93 -15.74
CA THR A 339 -24.75 -6.55 -15.29
C THR A 339 -23.43 -6.49 -14.55
N LEU A 340 -22.32 -6.34 -15.29
CA LEU A 340 -21.04 -6.02 -14.68
C LEU A 340 -21.33 -4.81 -13.80
N LEU A 341 -21.24 -5.00 -12.47
CA LEU A 341 -21.19 -3.87 -11.57
C LEU A 341 -20.11 -2.96 -12.15
N PRO A 342 -20.44 -1.71 -12.52
CA PRO A 342 -19.42 -0.81 -13.00
C PRO A 342 -18.37 -0.79 -11.90
N GLY A 343 -17.12 -1.11 -12.25
CA GLY A 343 -16.01 -0.96 -11.32
C GLY A 343 -15.87 0.53 -11.04
N ILE A 344 -16.62 1.03 -10.05
CA ILE A 344 -16.60 2.42 -9.65
C ILE A 344 -15.43 2.58 -8.71
N GLU A 345 -14.31 2.97 -9.28
CA GLU A 345 -13.19 3.43 -8.50
C GLU A 345 -13.58 4.78 -7.90
N THR A 346 -13.71 4.81 -6.57
CA THR A 346 -13.79 6.08 -5.86
C THR A 346 -12.36 6.52 -5.60
N ARG A 347 -12.02 7.77 -5.93
CA ARG A 347 -10.73 8.40 -5.62
C ARG A 347 -10.93 9.63 -4.75
N PHE A 348 -9.98 9.88 -3.88
CA PHE A 348 -9.88 11.13 -3.13
C PHE A 348 -8.92 12.06 -3.89
N GLU A 349 -9.39 13.25 -4.25
CA GLU A 349 -8.61 14.19 -5.07
C GLU A 349 -7.88 15.20 -4.18
N SER A 350 -8.61 15.90 -3.30
CA SER A 350 -8.05 17.01 -2.52
C SER A 350 -8.97 17.47 -1.38
N LEU A 351 -8.45 18.37 -0.54
CA LEU A 351 -9.23 19.17 0.42
C LEU A 351 -9.07 20.65 0.12
N SER A 352 -10.09 21.44 0.40
CA SER A 352 -10.00 22.91 0.33
C SER A 352 -9.14 23.51 1.45
N SER A 353 -9.11 22.86 2.62
CA SER A 353 -8.38 23.31 3.81
C SER A 353 -8.16 22.15 4.80
N PRO A 354 -7.29 22.30 5.80
CA PRO A 354 -7.14 21.31 6.86
C PRO A 354 -8.40 21.27 7.75
N ALA A 355 -8.72 20.11 8.32
CA ALA A 355 -9.86 19.93 9.21
C ALA A 355 -9.47 20.26 10.66
N TYR A 356 -9.52 21.53 11.05
CA TYR A 356 -9.35 21.96 12.44
C TYR A 356 -10.67 21.96 13.21
N ARG A 357 -10.60 21.89 14.54
CA ARG A 357 -11.76 22.09 15.43
C ARG A 357 -12.50 23.38 15.07
N GLY A 358 -13.81 23.28 14.85
CA GLY A 358 -14.67 24.42 14.51
C GLY A 358 -14.57 24.90 13.07
N THR A 359 -13.81 24.22 12.19
CA THR A 359 -13.72 24.58 10.78
C THR A 359 -14.59 23.67 9.90
N SER A 360 -14.81 24.12 8.66
CA SER A 360 -15.43 23.32 7.61
C SER A 360 -14.40 23.15 6.50
N THR A 361 -14.13 21.91 6.11
CA THR A 361 -13.31 21.61 4.93
C THR A 361 -14.15 20.90 3.88
N VAL A 362 -13.82 21.12 2.61
CA VAL A 362 -14.48 20.47 1.48
C VAL A 362 -13.55 19.41 0.93
N ALA A 363 -13.96 18.14 1.01
CA ALA A 363 -13.28 17.03 0.36
C ALA A 363 -13.81 16.86 -1.07
N LYS A 364 -12.88 16.90 -2.04
CA LYS A 364 -13.13 16.59 -3.44
C LYS A 364 -12.89 15.10 -3.64
N LEU A 365 -13.95 14.40 -4.06
CA LEU A 365 -13.90 13.01 -4.46
C LEU A 365 -14.07 12.94 -5.98
N SER A 366 -13.58 11.88 -6.59
CA SER A 366 -13.96 11.53 -7.94
C SER A 366 -14.40 10.08 -8.00
N PHE A 367 -15.27 9.79 -8.97
CA PHE A 367 -15.77 8.46 -9.24
C PHE A 367 -15.46 8.16 -10.70
N ALA A 368 -14.58 7.19 -10.93
CA ALA A 368 -14.28 6.69 -12.26
C ALA A 368 -14.95 5.31 -12.42
N ALA A 369 -15.74 5.14 -13.48
CA ALA A 369 -16.27 3.82 -13.82
C ALA A 369 -15.36 3.19 -14.88
N ASN A 370 -14.77 2.05 -14.57
CA ASN A 370 -13.90 1.32 -15.50
C ASN A 370 -14.67 0.66 -16.65
N ASN A 371 -16.00 0.51 -16.52
CA ASN A 371 -16.90 -0.02 -17.55
C ASN A 371 -18.06 0.95 -17.75
N ASN A 372 -18.65 1.01 -18.95
CA ASN A 372 -19.81 1.85 -19.29
C ASN A 372 -21.01 1.61 -18.36
N PRO A 373 -21.23 2.42 -17.30
CA PRO A 373 -22.46 2.28 -16.54
C PRO A 373 -23.63 2.76 -17.42
N PRO A 374 -24.80 2.11 -17.35
CA PRO A 374 -26.00 2.58 -18.02
C PRO A 374 -26.23 4.07 -17.75
N ASN A 375 -26.47 4.85 -18.81
CA ASN A 375 -26.75 6.27 -18.71
C ASN A 375 -27.90 6.53 -17.72
N GLY A 376 -27.75 7.52 -16.84
CA GLY A 376 -28.76 7.85 -15.84
C GLY A 376 -28.62 7.11 -14.51
N SER A 377 -27.59 6.29 -14.32
CA SER A 377 -27.42 5.53 -13.08
C SER A 377 -26.96 6.41 -11.91
N GLU A 378 -27.68 6.31 -10.78
CA GLU A 378 -27.43 7.07 -9.55
C GLU A 378 -26.38 6.38 -8.67
N ILE A 379 -25.36 7.14 -8.24
CA ILE A 379 -24.46 6.75 -7.15
C ILE A 379 -24.95 7.38 -5.85
N LYS A 380 -25.12 6.56 -4.81
CA LYS A 380 -25.34 7.03 -3.44
C LYS A 380 -24.03 6.96 -2.68
N VAL A 381 -23.72 8.00 -1.91
CA VAL A 381 -22.52 8.06 -1.08
C VAL A 381 -22.96 8.01 0.37
N ASP A 382 -22.66 6.89 1.03
CA ASP A 382 -22.83 6.74 2.47
C ASP A 382 -21.51 7.04 3.18
N TYR A 383 -21.58 7.52 4.41
CA TYR A 383 -20.40 7.80 5.22
C TYR A 383 -20.58 7.29 6.65
N LYS A 384 -19.48 6.83 7.24
CA LYS A 384 -19.38 6.46 8.66
C LYS A 384 -18.16 7.14 9.25
N THR A 385 -18.34 7.87 10.35
CA THR A 385 -17.27 8.50 11.13
C THR A 385 -16.95 7.66 12.35
N GLU A 386 -15.70 7.24 12.48
CA GLU A 386 -15.19 6.48 13.62
C GLU A 386 -13.99 7.25 14.21
N GLY A 387 -13.95 7.40 15.54
CA GLY A 387 -12.76 7.84 16.25
C GLY A 387 -11.95 6.62 16.66
N LEU A 388 -10.62 6.69 16.55
CA LEU A 388 -9.73 5.64 16.99
C LEU A 388 -9.33 5.90 18.45
N HIS A 389 -9.53 4.89 19.30
CA HIS A 389 -8.97 4.88 20.64
C HIS A 389 -7.43 4.77 20.61
N ALA A 390 -6.80 5.04 21.74
CA ALA A 390 -5.34 4.93 21.89
C ALA A 390 -4.79 3.51 21.59
N ASP A 391 -5.64 2.48 21.66
CA ASP A 391 -5.32 1.10 21.31
C ASP A 391 -5.56 0.76 19.82
N GLY A 392 -5.99 1.74 19.01
CA GLY A 392 -6.30 1.58 17.59
C GLY A 392 -7.70 1.04 17.27
N SER A 393 -8.56 0.80 18.27
CA SER A 393 -9.92 0.33 18.03
C SER A 393 -10.86 1.45 17.56
N PRO A 394 -11.71 1.23 16.53
CA PRO A 394 -12.69 2.21 16.07
C PRO A 394 -13.89 2.28 17.02
N GLN A 395 -14.25 3.49 17.45
CA GLN A 395 -15.46 3.80 18.21
C GLN A 395 -16.33 4.79 17.40
N SER A 396 -17.65 4.63 17.42
CA SER A 396 -18.56 5.57 16.76
C SER A 396 -18.39 6.98 17.36
N ALA A 397 -17.81 7.90 16.59
CA ALA A 397 -17.57 9.27 17.03
C ALA A 397 -18.81 10.13 16.72
N ASN A 398 -19.85 10.00 17.56
CA ASN A 398 -21.10 10.72 17.32
C ASN A 398 -20.99 12.24 17.55
N ASP A 399 -19.99 12.71 18.31
CA ASP A 399 -19.94 14.10 18.80
C ASP A 399 -18.83 14.97 18.17
N GLY A 400 -18.11 14.47 17.17
CA GLY A 400 -16.94 15.14 16.58
C GLY A 400 -17.17 15.79 15.21
N PHE A 401 -18.06 15.23 14.39
CA PHE A 401 -18.19 15.61 12.98
C PHE A 401 -19.62 15.71 12.52
N SER A 402 -19.85 16.63 11.60
CA SER A 402 -20.99 16.59 10.70
C SER A 402 -20.49 16.55 9.28
N ILE A 403 -20.72 15.43 8.61
CA ILE A 403 -20.53 15.32 7.17
C ILE A 403 -21.82 15.78 6.52
N ILE A 404 -21.72 16.81 5.68
CA ILE A 404 -22.83 17.33 4.90
C ILE A 404 -22.55 16.96 3.44
N PRO A 405 -23.17 15.90 2.92
CA PRO A 405 -23.07 15.57 1.52
C PRO A 405 -23.78 16.66 0.70
N GLU A 406 -23.22 17.00 -0.46
CA GLU A 406 -23.96 17.77 -1.44
C GLU A 406 -25.14 16.91 -1.93
N LYS A 407 -26.36 17.45 -1.87
CA LYS A 407 -27.58 16.74 -2.31
C LYS A 407 -27.66 16.52 -3.83
N LYS A 408 -26.57 16.75 -4.56
CA LYS A 408 -26.51 16.60 -6.00
C LYS A 408 -26.50 15.11 -6.34
N LYS A 409 -27.45 14.68 -7.16
CA LYS A 409 -27.46 13.32 -7.70
C LYS A 409 -26.22 13.13 -8.58
N LEU A 410 -25.44 12.10 -8.27
CA LEU A 410 -24.31 11.66 -9.08
C LEU A 410 -24.84 10.75 -10.19
N ILE A 411 -24.82 11.24 -11.43
CA ILE A 411 -25.32 10.53 -12.60
C ILE A 411 -24.18 10.31 -13.58
N PHE A 412 -23.89 9.07 -13.93
CA PHE A 412 -22.92 8.79 -14.99
C PHE A 412 -23.47 9.16 -16.37
N PRO A 413 -22.68 9.87 -17.20
CA PRO A 413 -23.14 10.28 -18.53
C PRO A 413 -23.13 9.16 -19.57
N GLY A 414 -22.64 7.96 -19.23
CA GLY A 414 -22.73 6.75 -20.05
C GLY A 414 -21.63 6.55 -21.09
N SER A 415 -20.47 7.20 -20.93
CA SER A 415 -19.27 6.94 -21.77
C SER A 415 -18.11 6.35 -20.96
N GLU A 416 -17.27 5.56 -21.62
CA GLU A 416 -16.24 4.73 -20.99
C GLU A 416 -15.09 5.59 -20.49
N GLY A 417 -14.54 5.28 -19.31
CA GLY A 417 -13.44 6.04 -18.72
C GLY A 417 -13.84 7.44 -18.23
N GLN A 418 -15.14 7.75 -18.17
CA GLN A 418 -15.58 9.06 -17.73
C GLN A 418 -15.51 9.20 -16.21
N GLN A 419 -14.71 10.16 -15.76
CA GLN A 419 -14.58 10.54 -14.36
C GLN A 419 -15.68 11.56 -14.01
N ILE A 420 -16.48 11.25 -12.97
CA ILE A 420 -17.35 12.25 -12.36
C ILE A 420 -16.61 12.86 -11.18
N GLU A 421 -16.35 14.15 -11.24
CA GLU A 421 -15.90 14.88 -10.06
C GLU A 421 -17.09 15.14 -9.12
N TYR A 422 -16.94 14.72 -7.87
CA TYR A 422 -17.85 15.05 -6.78
C TYR A 422 -17.13 15.99 -5.82
N SER A 423 -17.30 17.29 -6.06
CA SER A 423 -16.42 18.29 -5.48
C SER A 423 -16.78 18.79 -4.09
N ASN A 424 -17.84 18.31 -3.43
CA ASN A 424 -18.39 19.05 -2.28
C ASN A 424 -18.84 18.20 -1.07
N LEU A 425 -18.04 17.21 -0.63
CA LEU A 425 -18.28 16.60 0.68
C LEU A 425 -17.78 17.56 1.77
N THR A 426 -18.69 18.30 2.41
CA THR A 426 -18.31 19.23 3.49
C THR A 426 -18.16 18.48 4.80
N ILE A 427 -16.95 18.44 5.32
CA ILE A 427 -16.62 17.88 6.64
C ILE A 427 -16.58 19.05 7.62
N LYS A 428 -17.60 19.15 8.47
CA LYS A 428 -17.62 20.10 9.60
C LYS A 428 -17.06 19.43 10.83
N THR A 429 -15.97 19.98 11.33
CA THR A 429 -15.35 19.51 12.56
C THR A 429 -15.91 20.30 13.72
N SER A 430 -16.52 19.61 14.69
CA SER A 430 -17.03 20.22 15.91
C SER A 430 -15.91 20.93 16.68
N PRO A 431 -16.15 22.12 17.26
CA PRO A 431 -15.22 22.72 18.22
C PRO A 431 -14.95 21.81 19.43
N LYS A 432 -15.84 20.85 19.71
CA LYS A 432 -15.73 19.88 20.80
C LYS A 432 -15.14 18.53 20.38
N ALA A 433 -14.69 18.37 19.13
CA ALA A 433 -14.10 17.11 18.69
C ALA A 433 -12.89 16.73 19.57
N ALA A 434 -12.85 15.50 20.06
CA ALA A 434 -11.76 15.01 20.90
C ALA A 434 -10.44 14.95 20.10
N GLU A 435 -9.30 14.98 20.79
CA GLU A 435 -8.00 14.70 20.13
C GLU A 435 -7.93 13.21 19.80
N GLY A 436 -7.43 12.87 18.62
CA GLY A 436 -7.31 11.49 18.19
C GLY A 436 -7.21 11.34 16.68
N ASP A 437 -6.99 10.11 16.27
CA ASP A 437 -7.08 9.71 14.87
C ASP A 437 -8.53 9.36 14.55
N TYR A 438 -9.02 9.77 13.38
CA TYR A 438 -10.39 9.59 12.93
C TYR A 438 -10.40 8.95 11.56
N LEU A 439 -11.40 8.11 11.33
CA LEU A 439 -11.66 7.46 10.06
C LEU A 439 -13.02 7.91 9.54
N ILE A 440 -13.06 8.42 8.32
CA ILE A 440 -14.28 8.56 7.53
C ILE A 440 -14.26 7.46 6.48
N THR A 441 -15.07 6.43 6.68
CA THR A 441 -15.35 5.45 5.63
C THR A 441 -16.40 6.04 4.70
N ILE A 442 -16.02 6.25 3.44
CA ILE A 442 -16.93 6.63 2.36
C ILE A 442 -17.25 5.38 1.56
N THR A 443 -18.53 5.03 1.49
CA THR A 443 -19.03 3.89 0.72
C THR A 443 -19.86 4.41 -0.44
N SER A 444 -19.42 4.15 -1.66
CA SER A 444 -20.23 4.41 -2.85
C SER A 444 -21.10 3.20 -3.14
N ARG A 445 -22.39 3.45 -3.38
CA ARG A 445 -23.37 2.43 -3.73
C ARG A 445 -23.96 2.70 -5.10
N TYR A 446 -24.01 1.67 -5.92
CA TYR A 446 -24.65 1.65 -7.23
C TYR A 446 -25.83 0.68 -7.17
N ARG A 447 -27.05 1.19 -7.40
CA ARG A 447 -28.30 0.40 -7.28
C ARG A 447 -28.44 -0.36 -5.94
N GLY A 448 -27.94 0.22 -4.86
CA GLY A 448 -27.97 -0.37 -3.51
C GLY A 448 -26.79 -1.28 -3.17
N LEU A 449 -26.03 -1.74 -4.17
CA LEU A 449 -24.84 -2.56 -4.00
C LEU A 449 -23.62 -1.67 -3.77
N VAL A 450 -22.69 -2.10 -2.90
CA VAL A 450 -21.44 -1.38 -2.65
C VAL A 450 -20.56 -1.48 -3.90
N ALA A 451 -20.22 -0.34 -4.48
CA ALA A 451 -19.43 -0.25 -5.71
C ALA A 451 -17.99 0.19 -5.45
N GLY A 452 -17.74 0.87 -4.33
CA GLY A 452 -16.41 1.27 -3.90
C GLY A 452 -16.39 1.71 -2.44
N ARG A 453 -15.21 1.63 -1.82
CA ARG A 453 -14.99 2.06 -0.44
C ARG A 453 -13.66 2.80 -0.36
N ILE A 454 -13.68 4.01 0.19
CA ILE A 454 -12.47 4.72 0.62
C ILE A 454 -12.51 4.88 2.12
N VAL A 455 -11.36 4.70 2.77
CA VAL A 455 -11.15 5.11 4.14
C VAL A 455 -10.26 6.35 4.13
N LEU A 456 -10.83 7.45 4.61
CA LEU A 456 -10.13 8.70 4.81
C LEU A 456 -9.68 8.75 6.26
N SER A 457 -8.39 8.82 6.53
CA SER A 457 -7.87 8.93 7.88
C SER A 457 -7.43 10.36 8.15
N PHE A 458 -7.72 10.91 9.31
CA PHE A 458 -7.14 12.19 9.69
C PHE A 458 -7.05 12.33 11.18
N LYS A 459 -6.11 13.15 11.58
CA LYS A 459 -5.85 13.43 12.98
C LYS A 459 -6.46 14.76 13.35
N ILE A 460 -7.30 14.75 14.38
CA ILE A 460 -7.67 15.98 15.07
C ILE A 460 -6.81 16.11 16.31
N GLY A 461 -6.22 17.28 16.45
CA GLY A 461 -5.45 17.67 17.61
C GLY A 461 -4.18 18.36 17.16
N LYS A 462 -3.44 18.83 18.17
CA LYS A 462 -2.02 19.21 18.16
C LYS A 462 -1.29 18.34 17.13
N GLY A 463 -0.34 18.85 16.34
CA GLY A 463 0.52 17.96 15.56
C GLY A 463 1.00 16.84 16.49
N GLY A 464 0.46 15.64 16.28
CA GLY A 464 0.06 14.77 17.39
C GLY A 464 1.25 14.34 18.20
N LYS A 465 1.12 14.37 19.53
CA LYS A 465 2.04 13.60 20.35
C LYS A 465 2.05 12.18 19.82
N LYS A 466 3.24 11.68 19.47
CA LYS A 466 3.40 10.34 18.90
C LYS A 466 2.68 9.38 19.83
N SER A 467 1.53 8.86 19.39
CA SER A 467 0.87 7.76 20.09
C SER A 467 1.80 6.57 19.91
N GLY A 468 2.18 5.89 20.99
CA GLY A 468 3.15 4.78 20.95
C GLY A 468 2.68 3.54 20.17
N GLY A 469 1.65 3.66 19.33
CA GLY A 469 1.10 2.59 18.49
C GLY A 469 1.61 2.68 17.05
N LYS A 470 1.87 1.53 16.43
CA LYS A 470 2.16 1.44 14.99
C LYS A 470 0.98 2.02 14.20
N SER A 471 1.24 3.00 13.34
CA SER A 471 0.26 3.56 12.40
C SER A 471 -0.40 2.43 11.62
N MET A 472 -1.72 2.32 11.74
CA MET A 472 -2.51 1.30 11.05
C MET A 472 -2.82 1.76 9.63
N THR A 473 -2.54 0.88 8.66
CA THR A 473 -3.02 0.79 7.26
C THR A 473 -2.26 1.54 6.17
N GLU A 474 -1.58 0.76 5.31
CA GLU A 474 -1.36 1.11 3.90
C GLU A 474 -2.72 1.40 3.24
N GLY A 475 -2.84 2.53 2.53
CA GLY A 475 -4.09 2.96 1.88
C GLY A 475 -4.93 3.96 2.68
N SER A 476 -4.51 4.33 3.89
CA SER A 476 -5.09 5.47 4.61
C SER A 476 -4.53 6.79 4.04
N TRP A 477 -5.41 7.59 3.45
CA TRP A 477 -5.06 8.95 3.07
C TRP A 477 -5.08 9.79 4.34
N ASN A 478 -3.91 10.21 4.82
CA ASN A 478 -3.81 11.26 5.83
C ASN A 478 -4.40 12.54 5.24
N ILE A 479 -5.66 12.82 5.56
CA ILE A 479 -6.34 14.09 5.34
C ILE A 479 -5.72 15.09 6.31
N GLY A 480 -4.56 15.54 5.88
CA GLY A 480 -3.57 16.18 6.73
C GLY A 480 -2.20 16.07 6.08
N TYR A 481 -2.14 16.36 4.78
CA TYR A 481 -0.93 16.72 4.02
C TYR A 481 0.08 15.58 3.71
N SER A 482 0.73 15.66 2.55
CA SER A 482 2.02 15.02 2.28
C SER A 482 3.13 15.89 2.88
N ALA A 483 4.18 15.30 3.45
CA ALA A 483 5.35 16.01 3.95
C ALA A 483 5.93 17.01 2.92
N ASP A 484 5.75 16.72 1.63
CA ASP A 484 6.31 17.52 0.54
C ASP A 484 5.47 18.74 0.15
N ASN A 485 4.21 18.84 0.59
CA ASN A 485 3.28 19.92 0.19
C ASN A 485 2.42 20.42 1.37
N PRO A 486 2.97 21.22 2.30
CA PRO A 486 2.19 21.89 3.35
C PRO A 486 1.17 22.87 2.75
N LEU A 487 -0.06 22.93 3.27
CA LEU A 487 -1.03 23.94 2.79
C LEU A 487 -0.57 25.34 3.20
N PRO A 488 -0.73 26.33 2.29
CA PRO A 488 -0.46 27.72 2.64
C PRO A 488 -1.43 28.19 3.73
N LEU A 489 -0.88 28.79 4.79
CA LEU A 489 -1.67 29.49 5.80
C LEU A 489 -2.36 30.70 5.17
N ASN A 490 -3.63 30.93 5.50
CA ASN A 490 -4.33 32.14 5.08
C ASN A 490 -3.81 33.38 5.84
N MET A 491 -4.18 34.59 5.39
CA MET A 491 -3.64 35.83 5.97
C MET A 491 -3.97 35.98 7.47
N THR A 492 -5.20 35.65 7.89
CA THR A 492 -5.62 35.71 9.29
C THR A 492 -4.83 34.73 10.16
N GLU A 493 -4.57 33.53 9.64
CA GLU A 493 -3.74 32.53 10.31
C GLU A 493 -2.30 33.01 10.47
N LYS A 494 -1.73 33.59 9.42
CA LYS A 494 -0.38 34.17 9.49
C LYS A 494 -0.31 35.24 10.57
N GLU A 495 -1.28 36.15 10.63
CA GLU A 495 -1.36 37.21 11.66
C GLU A 495 -1.44 36.67 13.09
N GLU A 496 -2.23 35.63 13.30
CA GLU A 496 -2.33 34.97 14.60
C GLU A 496 -0.98 34.35 15.01
N MET A 497 -0.32 33.62 14.10
CA MET A 497 0.96 32.96 14.39
C MET A 497 2.09 33.97 14.65
N MET A 498 2.12 35.06 13.87
CA MET A 498 3.04 36.18 14.12
C MET A 498 2.84 36.77 15.51
N THR A 499 1.59 37.01 15.91
CA THR A 499 1.27 37.61 17.22
C THR A 499 1.78 36.73 18.37
N ILE A 500 1.64 35.40 18.25
CA ILE A 500 2.12 34.45 19.26
C ILE A 500 3.64 34.44 19.32
N ALA A 501 4.33 34.34 18.17
CA ALA A 501 5.79 34.30 18.12
C ALA A 501 6.44 35.61 18.59
N LEU A 502 5.87 36.76 18.22
CA LEU A 502 6.40 38.07 18.62
C LEU A 502 6.15 38.43 20.10
N ALA A 503 5.31 37.66 20.79
CA ALA A 503 5.11 37.78 22.24
C ALA A 503 6.20 37.06 23.05
N ASP A 504 7.16 36.39 22.41
CA ASP A 504 8.26 35.70 23.09
C ASP A 504 9.12 36.69 23.91
N PRO A 505 9.31 36.44 25.23
CA PRO A 505 10.19 37.26 26.07
C PRO A 505 11.62 37.40 25.55
N GLU A 506 12.15 36.45 24.76
CA GLU A 506 13.50 36.52 24.19
C GLU A 506 13.67 37.64 23.16
N LEU A 507 12.58 38.10 22.53
CA LEU A 507 12.60 39.22 21.59
C LEU A 507 12.53 40.58 22.30
N LYS A 508 12.21 40.61 23.60
CA LYS A 508 12.00 41.86 24.34
C LYS A 508 13.29 42.67 24.44
N GLY A 509 13.30 43.84 23.82
CA GLY A 509 14.45 44.75 23.80
C GLY A 509 15.51 44.42 22.74
N ARG A 510 15.30 43.38 21.93
CA ARG A 510 16.13 43.09 20.75
C ARG A 510 15.50 43.72 19.52
N ARG A 511 16.33 44.17 18.57
CA ARG A 511 15.88 44.54 17.22
C ARG A 511 15.59 43.26 16.46
N TYR A 512 14.46 43.18 15.78
CA TYR A 512 14.10 42.02 14.97
C TYR A 512 13.32 42.42 13.71
N GLU A 513 13.34 41.54 12.71
CA GLU A 513 12.58 41.63 11.47
C GLU A 513 11.89 40.29 11.20
N LEU A 514 10.60 40.32 10.92
CA LEU A 514 9.89 39.11 10.51
C LEU A 514 10.24 38.75 9.07
N LYS A 515 10.78 37.53 8.86
CA LYS A 515 11.10 37.03 7.51
C LYS A 515 9.95 36.28 6.85
N GLY A 516 9.10 35.63 7.64
CA GLY A 516 7.92 34.98 7.09
C GLY A 516 7.23 34.01 8.05
N VAL A 517 6.08 33.52 7.60
CA VAL A 517 5.30 32.47 8.27
C VAL A 517 4.99 31.38 7.24
N THR A 518 5.47 30.18 7.52
CA THR A 518 5.28 28.98 6.71
C THR A 518 4.52 27.92 7.49
N SER A 519 4.00 26.91 6.78
CA SER A 519 3.55 25.67 7.40
C SER A 519 4.55 24.58 7.03
N GLU A 520 4.96 23.78 8.00
CA GLU A 520 5.98 22.73 7.79
C GLU A 520 5.57 21.46 8.53
N PHE A 521 5.84 20.30 7.92
CA PHE A 521 5.77 19.02 8.62
C PHE A 521 6.98 18.87 9.52
N LEU A 522 6.76 18.65 10.81
CA LEU A 522 7.82 18.40 11.77
C LEU A 522 7.54 17.09 12.50
N ASP A 523 8.54 16.22 12.53
CA ASP A 523 8.54 14.98 13.30
C ASP A 523 9.45 15.14 14.54
N LEU A 524 8.95 15.85 15.53
CA LEU A 524 9.61 16.07 16.81
C LEU A 524 9.43 14.85 17.72
N GLU A 525 10.29 14.74 18.73
CA GLU A 525 10.27 13.63 19.71
C GLU A 525 8.88 13.40 20.32
N ASN A 526 8.19 14.51 20.64
CA ASN A 526 6.89 14.51 21.29
C ASN A 526 5.76 14.99 20.39
N TYR A 527 5.99 15.26 19.11
CA TYR A 527 4.98 15.86 18.23
C TYR A 527 5.25 15.47 16.77
N SER A 528 4.24 15.06 16.02
CA SER A 528 4.39 14.76 14.59
C SER A 528 3.21 15.35 13.83
N GLY A 529 3.47 16.28 12.92
CA GLY A 529 2.40 16.94 12.17
C GLY A 529 2.83 18.26 11.56
N PHE A 530 1.84 19.00 11.06
CA PHE A 530 2.07 20.30 10.43
C PHE A 530 1.94 21.41 11.45
N PHE A 531 2.99 22.22 11.55
CA PHE A 531 3.06 23.35 12.45
C PHE A 531 3.23 24.63 11.66
N ALA A 532 2.77 25.73 12.24
CA ALA A 532 3.17 27.04 11.76
C ALA A 532 4.59 27.32 12.22
N VAL A 533 5.46 27.67 11.28
CA VAL A 533 6.84 28.07 11.56
C VAL A 533 6.97 29.55 11.26
N VAL A 534 7.24 30.33 12.31
CA VAL A 534 7.46 31.78 12.21
C VAL A 534 8.96 32.03 12.24
N THR A 535 9.48 32.63 11.18
CA THR A 535 10.91 32.94 11.06
C THR A 535 11.15 34.41 11.34
N VAL A 536 11.98 34.68 12.35
CA VAL A 536 12.33 36.02 12.84
C VAL A 536 13.84 36.18 12.76
N ASP A 537 14.32 37.23 12.09
CA ASP A 537 15.71 37.63 12.08
C ASP A 537 15.94 38.60 13.24
N VAL A 538 16.80 38.22 14.18
CA VAL A 538 17.03 38.92 15.43
C VAL A 538 18.46 39.43 15.48
N GLY A 539 18.61 40.71 15.78
CA GLY A 539 19.88 41.42 15.80
C GLY A 539 19.87 42.61 14.86
N ASP A 540 20.93 43.40 14.96
CA ASP A 540 21.14 44.50 14.02
C ASP A 540 21.71 43.92 12.71
N PRO A 541 21.20 44.31 11.51
CA PRO A 541 21.70 43.85 10.22
C PRO A 541 23.23 43.91 10.09
N ASP A 542 23.85 44.90 10.74
CA ASP A 542 25.28 45.19 10.63
C ASP A 542 26.18 44.29 11.50
N TYR A 543 25.59 43.45 12.34
CA TYR A 543 26.31 42.59 13.27
C TYR A 543 25.85 41.13 13.14
N THR A 544 26.63 40.23 13.74
CA THR A 544 26.21 38.84 13.91
C THR A 544 24.88 38.80 14.64
N GLY A 545 23.90 38.15 14.02
CA GLY A 545 22.55 38.01 14.54
C GLY A 545 22.15 36.53 14.61
N GLU A 546 20.86 36.28 14.75
CA GLU A 546 20.28 34.95 14.84
C GLU A 546 19.01 34.92 13.99
N ILE A 547 18.85 33.90 13.15
CA ILE A 547 17.54 33.58 12.58
C ILE A 547 16.88 32.59 13.53
N ILE A 548 15.83 33.03 14.21
CA ILE A 548 15.02 32.21 15.10
C ILE A 548 13.80 31.69 14.33
N ARG A 549 13.60 30.38 14.38
CA ARG A 549 12.43 29.70 13.83
C ARG A 549 11.57 29.21 14.99
N TYR A 550 10.43 29.84 15.19
CA TYR A 550 9.44 29.46 16.19
C TYR A 550 8.45 28.47 15.63
N ILE A 551 8.30 27.34 16.31
CA ILE A 551 7.28 26.33 16.02
C ILE A 551 6.08 26.67 16.90
N VAL A 552 4.99 27.14 16.28
CA VAL A 552 3.80 27.62 16.96
C VAL A 552 2.69 26.58 16.88
N ASP A 553 2.15 26.22 18.04
CA ASP A 553 0.90 25.46 18.13
C ASP A 553 -0.27 26.45 18.10
N ARG A 554 -1.03 26.38 17.00
CA ARG A 554 -2.17 27.27 16.76
C ARG A 554 -3.32 27.02 17.73
N GLU A 555 -3.60 25.77 18.10
CA GLU A 555 -4.72 25.46 18.99
C GLU A 555 -4.44 25.95 20.41
N GLU A 556 -3.21 25.76 20.89
CA GLU A 556 -2.81 26.19 22.23
C GLU A 556 -2.36 27.66 22.30
N LYS A 557 -2.22 28.33 21.15
CA LYS A 557 -1.72 29.70 21.02
C LYS A 557 -0.39 29.91 21.73
N LYS A 558 0.53 28.95 21.59
CA LYS A 558 1.84 28.99 22.26
C LYS A 558 2.97 28.49 21.37
N ILE A 559 4.18 28.88 21.71
CA ILE A 559 5.42 28.36 21.10
C ILE A 559 5.70 26.99 21.75
N ILE A 560 5.86 25.95 20.94
CA ILE A 560 6.17 24.58 21.40
C ILE A 560 7.62 24.17 21.17
N GLY A 561 8.35 24.95 20.36
CA GLY A 561 9.78 24.81 20.14
C GLY A 561 10.34 26.01 19.40
N SER A 562 11.64 26.24 19.54
CA SER A 562 12.36 27.23 18.77
C SER A 562 13.71 26.66 18.36
N SER A 563 14.23 27.12 17.23
CA SER A 563 15.61 26.87 16.84
C SER A 563 16.25 28.17 16.38
N ALA A 564 17.42 28.49 16.92
CA ALA A 564 18.20 29.65 16.54
C ALA A 564 19.38 29.19 15.68
N THR A 565 19.51 29.80 14.50
CA THR A 565 20.66 29.61 13.64
C THR A 565 21.46 30.90 13.59
N PRO A 566 22.80 30.85 13.78
CA PRO A 566 23.62 32.05 13.66
C PRO A 566 23.45 32.66 12.28
N ARG A 567 23.09 33.94 12.24
CA ARG A 567 23.16 34.73 11.03
C ARG A 567 24.56 35.34 10.97
N ASN A 568 25.35 34.92 9.99
CA ASN A 568 26.62 35.58 9.70
C ASN A 568 26.36 37.08 9.53
N ALA A 569 27.27 37.91 10.03
CA ALA A 569 27.25 39.31 9.66
C ALA A 569 27.25 39.38 8.13
N LEU A 570 26.42 40.27 7.57
CA LEU A 570 26.52 40.57 6.14
C LEU A 570 27.99 40.93 5.85
N GLU A 571 28.54 40.38 4.78
CA GLU A 571 29.91 40.70 4.38
C GLU A 571 29.90 42.13 3.81
N TYR A 572 30.23 43.09 4.66
CA TYR A 572 30.33 44.48 4.26
C TYR A 572 31.73 44.76 3.71
N PHE A 573 31.79 45.16 2.45
CA PHE A 573 32.96 45.84 1.93
C PHE A 573 32.95 47.27 2.48
N ARG A 574 33.97 47.63 3.25
CA ARG A 574 34.12 49.00 3.78
C ARG A 574 35.08 49.76 2.91
N GLY A 575 34.69 50.97 2.53
CA GLY A 575 35.62 51.93 1.97
C GLY A 575 36.52 52.56 3.02
N GLU A 576 37.53 53.26 2.55
CA GLU A 576 38.46 54.03 3.36
C GLU A 576 37.70 55.05 4.21
N ALA A 577 37.98 55.10 5.51
CA ALA A 577 37.23 55.95 6.44
C ALA A 577 37.68 57.41 6.34
N PHE A 578 36.72 58.35 6.37
CA PHE A 578 37.00 59.73 6.75
C PHE A 578 37.32 59.77 8.25
N ASP A 579 38.57 60.11 8.60
CA ASP A 579 39.09 60.10 9.96
C ASP A 579 40.07 61.28 10.15
N GLU A 580 39.55 62.41 10.64
CA GLU A 580 40.36 63.61 10.85
C GLU A 580 41.46 63.43 11.88
N GLU A 581 41.24 62.61 12.90
CA GLU A 581 42.22 62.38 13.97
C GLU A 581 43.46 61.66 13.43
N LYS A 582 43.26 60.78 12.44
CA LYS A 582 44.33 60.12 11.70
C LYS A 582 44.81 60.88 10.47
N GLY A 583 44.28 62.08 10.21
CA GLY A 583 44.61 62.90 9.03
C GLY A 583 44.08 62.33 7.71
N ASN A 584 43.10 61.42 7.76
CA ASN A 584 42.45 60.88 6.57
C ASN A 584 41.21 61.71 6.23
N PHE A 585 41.32 62.51 5.18
CA PHE A 585 40.24 63.38 4.70
C PHE A 585 39.55 62.82 3.45
N THR A 586 39.47 61.48 3.32
CA THR A 586 38.81 60.84 2.18
C THR A 586 37.36 61.27 2.07
N LYS A 587 37.06 62.00 0.99
CA LYS A 587 35.70 62.45 0.62
C LYS A 587 35.28 61.91 -0.75
N ARG A 588 36.12 61.06 -1.35
CA ARG A 588 35.90 60.45 -2.65
C ARG A 588 36.24 58.98 -2.53
N TRP A 589 35.27 58.16 -2.88
CA TRP A 589 35.39 56.72 -2.97
C TRP A 589 35.26 56.29 -4.43
N ASP A 590 36.16 55.44 -4.87
CA ASP A 590 36.10 54.69 -6.12
C ASP A 590 36.49 53.24 -5.82
N ALA A 591 36.58 52.37 -6.83
CA ALA A 591 36.81 50.96 -6.57
C ALA A 591 38.21 50.63 -5.97
N TRP A 592 39.13 51.60 -5.91
CA TRP A 592 40.44 51.41 -5.28
C TRP A 592 40.42 51.53 -3.77
N ASN A 593 39.58 52.42 -3.25
CA ASN A 593 39.47 52.67 -1.82
C ASN A 593 38.09 52.31 -1.26
N PHE A 594 37.19 51.78 -2.10
CA PHE A 594 35.93 51.21 -1.68
C PHE A 594 35.66 49.90 -2.45
N PRO A 595 36.08 48.75 -1.89
CA PRO A 595 35.97 47.44 -2.56
C PRO A 595 34.54 46.99 -2.89
N GLY A 596 33.52 47.71 -2.40
CA GLY A 596 32.12 47.48 -2.77
C GLY A 596 31.75 48.04 -4.14
N LEU A 597 32.60 48.89 -4.74
CA LEU A 597 32.43 49.41 -6.09
C LEU A 597 33.11 48.48 -7.11
N TRP A 598 32.54 48.37 -8.30
CA TRP A 598 33.02 47.47 -9.33
C TRP A 598 34.42 47.87 -9.87
N LEU A 599 35.32 46.88 -9.94
CA LEU A 599 36.68 46.98 -10.48
C LEU A 599 36.94 45.80 -11.42
N ASP A 600 37.36 46.09 -12.64
CA ASP A 600 37.94 45.11 -13.54
C ASP A 600 39.44 44.96 -13.26
N ASN A 601 39.84 43.82 -12.70
CA ASN A 601 41.23 43.58 -12.28
C ASN A 601 42.23 43.48 -13.45
N GLU A 602 41.76 43.19 -14.67
CA GLU A 602 42.64 43.04 -15.83
C GLU A 602 43.00 44.39 -16.43
N THR A 603 42.01 45.28 -16.53
CA THR A 603 42.14 46.60 -17.14
C THR A 603 42.29 47.73 -16.12
N ASN A 604 42.17 47.43 -14.82
CA ASN A 604 42.16 48.39 -13.73
C ASN A 604 41.06 49.46 -13.89
N ALA A 605 39.98 49.11 -14.60
CA ALA A 605 38.91 50.02 -14.91
C ALA A 605 37.79 49.95 -13.87
N SER A 606 37.21 51.10 -13.55
CA SER A 606 36.08 51.23 -12.63
C SER A 606 35.07 52.19 -13.24
N THR A 607 33.80 51.93 -12.97
CA THR A 607 32.67 52.70 -13.50
C THR A 607 32.10 53.65 -12.46
N GLU A 608 32.30 53.38 -11.18
CA GLU A 608 31.56 54.01 -10.08
C GLU A 608 32.44 54.94 -9.22
N THR A 609 31.83 56.02 -8.72
CA THR A 609 32.41 56.91 -7.73
C THR A 609 31.35 57.43 -6.78
N LEU A 610 31.70 57.60 -5.51
CA LEU A 610 30.90 58.26 -4.47
C LEU A 610 31.70 59.44 -3.92
N ILE A 611 31.12 60.63 -3.87
CA ILE A 611 31.81 61.86 -3.50
C ILE A 611 30.98 62.65 -2.49
N ILE A 612 31.62 63.18 -1.46
CA ILE A 612 31.10 64.26 -0.63
C ILE A 612 31.79 65.57 -1.06
N ASP A 613 31.16 66.30 -1.98
CA ASP A 613 31.68 67.54 -2.56
C ASP A 613 31.37 68.73 -1.64
N GLN A 614 31.94 68.70 -0.43
CA GLN A 614 31.76 69.74 0.57
C GLN A 614 33.08 70.11 1.24
N SER A 615 33.41 71.40 1.17
CA SER A 615 34.62 71.94 1.77
C SER A 615 34.64 71.81 3.31
N LEU A 616 33.51 72.12 3.96
CA LEU A 616 33.37 72.20 5.42
C LEU A 616 32.97 70.90 6.12
N LEU A 617 33.21 69.71 5.55
CA LEU A 617 33.00 68.47 6.31
C LEU A 617 34.14 68.28 7.33
N ASN A 618 33.82 68.39 8.63
CA ASN A 618 34.76 68.16 9.72
C ASN A 618 34.11 67.66 11.02
N ASN A 619 34.89 67.43 12.08
CA ASN A 619 34.42 66.95 13.38
C ASN A 619 33.34 67.85 14.02
N SER A 620 33.36 69.16 13.73
CA SER A 620 32.36 70.12 14.20
C SER A 620 31.17 70.28 13.23
N TYR A 621 31.29 69.80 11.99
CA TYR A 621 30.27 69.95 10.94
C TYR A 621 30.12 68.65 10.15
N ARG A 622 29.22 67.78 10.65
CA ARG A 622 28.93 66.45 10.10
C ARG A 622 27.63 66.38 9.28
N VAL A 623 27.08 67.54 8.91
CA VAL A 623 25.91 67.63 8.03
C VAL A 623 26.39 67.76 6.59
N ILE A 624 25.90 66.90 5.71
CA ILE A 624 26.14 67.01 4.26
C ILE A 624 25.01 67.84 3.67
N ASP A 625 25.35 68.97 3.06
CA ASP A 625 24.39 69.83 2.39
C ASP A 625 23.74 69.11 1.20
N LYS A 626 22.52 69.54 0.88
CA LYS A 626 21.79 69.01 -0.26
C LYS A 626 22.64 69.12 -1.53
N HIS A 627 22.66 68.06 -2.33
CA HIS A 627 23.44 67.92 -3.57
C HIS A 627 24.96 67.74 -3.42
N ASN A 628 25.51 67.73 -2.21
CA ASN A 628 26.94 67.48 -1.99
C ASN A 628 27.28 65.99 -1.80
N LEU A 629 26.30 65.09 -1.62
CA LEU A 629 26.52 63.63 -1.69
C LEU A 629 26.19 63.14 -3.10
N ILE A 630 27.22 62.79 -3.87
CA ILE A 630 27.13 62.49 -5.30
C ILE A 630 27.63 61.06 -5.53
N TYR A 631 26.74 60.17 -5.94
CA TYR A 631 27.12 58.91 -6.57
C TYR A 631 27.06 59.08 -8.08
N SER A 632 28.10 58.67 -8.80
CA SER A 632 28.11 58.68 -10.26
C SER A 632 28.67 57.38 -10.81
N THR A 633 28.03 56.87 -11.86
CA THR A 633 28.53 55.74 -12.65
C THR A 633 28.64 56.14 -14.12
N LYS A 634 29.68 55.67 -14.79
CA LYS A 634 29.91 55.90 -16.22
C LYS A 634 30.22 54.59 -16.90
N SER A 635 29.47 54.28 -17.96
CA SER A 635 29.77 53.11 -18.77
C SER A 635 31.16 53.22 -19.39
N ILE A 636 31.90 52.12 -19.32
CA ILE A 636 33.19 51.96 -19.99
C ILE A 636 33.07 50.84 -21.02
N THR A 637 33.81 50.97 -22.10
CA THR A 637 33.92 49.92 -23.11
C THR A 637 35.18 49.11 -22.84
N LEU A 638 35.01 47.82 -22.55
CA LEU A 638 36.10 46.88 -22.32
C LEU A 638 36.29 45.95 -23.52
N ASN A 639 37.54 45.59 -23.77
CA ASN A 639 37.91 44.59 -24.76
C ASN A 639 37.72 43.21 -24.14
N TYR A 640 37.21 42.26 -24.93
CA TYR A 640 37.28 40.85 -24.57
C TYR A 640 37.89 40.03 -25.71
N GLU A 641 38.59 38.97 -25.32
CA GLU A 641 39.10 37.95 -26.24
C GLU A 641 38.48 36.60 -25.87
N VAL A 642 37.79 35.97 -26.82
CA VAL A 642 37.22 34.64 -26.61
C VAL A 642 38.33 33.59 -26.81
N TYR A 643 38.43 32.60 -25.91
CA TYR A 643 39.37 31.45 -26.00
C TYR A 643 40.85 31.70 -25.63
N VAL A 644 41.19 32.78 -24.90
CA VAL A 644 42.58 33.07 -24.45
C VAL A 644 43.20 31.88 -23.70
N ASN A 645 42.46 31.24 -22.79
CA ASN A 645 42.97 30.11 -22.01
C ASN A 645 43.12 28.79 -22.81
N ALA A 646 42.60 28.73 -24.05
CA ALA A 646 42.67 27.55 -24.89
C ALA A 646 43.78 27.61 -25.95
N ASN A 647 44.58 28.69 -26.02
CA ASN A 647 45.56 28.94 -27.10
C ASN A 647 44.97 28.79 -28.52
N ARG A 648 43.67 29.07 -28.68
CA ARG A 648 42.91 28.82 -29.91
C ARG A 648 42.04 30.00 -30.31
N THR A 649 42.52 31.23 -30.12
CA THR A 649 41.80 32.44 -30.53
C THR A 649 41.82 32.55 -32.06
N PRO A 650 40.70 32.31 -32.78
CA PRO A 650 40.64 32.52 -34.23
C PRO A 650 40.76 34.01 -34.54
N ALA A 651 41.29 34.37 -35.71
CA ALA A 651 41.32 35.77 -36.13
C ALA A 651 39.89 36.35 -36.21
N GLY A 652 39.65 37.48 -35.54
CA GLY A 652 38.34 38.19 -35.54
C GLY A 652 37.44 37.92 -34.33
N THR A 653 37.91 37.24 -33.27
CA THR A 653 37.14 37.03 -32.03
C THR A 653 37.37 38.09 -30.95
N ASN A 654 38.02 39.20 -31.30
CA ASN A 654 38.17 40.35 -30.41
C ASN A 654 36.92 41.21 -30.52
N GLY A 655 36.30 41.51 -29.38
CA GLY A 655 35.09 42.31 -29.32
C GLY A 655 35.13 43.34 -28.20
N TYR A 656 34.09 44.16 -28.16
CA TYR A 656 33.89 45.16 -27.12
C TYR A 656 32.58 44.86 -26.38
N TYR A 657 32.57 45.02 -25.06
CA TYR A 657 31.34 45.07 -24.27
C TYR A 657 31.33 46.32 -23.39
N SER A 658 30.14 46.79 -23.04
CA SER A 658 29.97 47.89 -22.10
C SER A 658 29.78 47.32 -20.70
N ALA A 659 30.59 47.76 -19.75
CA ALA A 659 30.39 47.56 -18.33
C ALA A 659 29.81 48.83 -17.69
N ILE A 660 28.96 48.68 -16.69
CA ILE A 660 28.41 49.74 -15.82
C ILE A 660 28.47 49.23 -14.40
#